data_AF-A0A5J5D5Y7-F1
#
_entry.id   AF-A0A5J5D5Y7-F1
#
_cell.length_a   1.000
_cell.length_b   1.000
_cell.length_c   1.000
_cell.angle_alpha   90.00
_cell.angle_beta   90.00
_cell.angle_gamma   90.00
#
_symmetry.space_group_name_H-M   'P 1'
#
loop_
_entity.id
_entity.type
_entity.pdbx_description
1 polymer ?
#
loop_
_entity_poly.entity_id
_entity_poly.type
_entity_poly.pdbx_seq_one_letter_code
_entity_poly.pdbx_strand_id
1 'polypeptide(L)'
;MALHVPKAPGFAQMLKDGAKHYSGLEEAVFRNIRACKELSQTTRTAYGPNGMNKMVQHPAAKMIVMASHMQEQEVGDGTNFVLVFAGALLELAEELLRMGLSVSEVIEGYEKACKKTLEILSDCVCSSAENLHDVKEAASLIRTAVMSKQYGNEDFLANLIAQACVSIFPESGNFTVDNVRVCKIMGCGVTSSTMLHGMVFKKEAEGDVTSVKDAKIAVYSCPFDCMMTETKGTVLINNAKELMDFSKGEEDMMEAQVKAIKEAGANVVVTGGKVADMALHYANKYNLMVVRLNSKWDLRRLCKTVGAVALPRMTPPTPDEMGHCDNVYLTEVGDTHVVVFKHEKEDGLISTVVIRGSTDNLMDDIERAIDDGVNTFKVLVRDKRLIPGAGATEIELAKQITSYGESCPGLDQYAIKKFAEAFEAFPRALAENSGVKGSELLSKLYSAHHEGHKNMGFDIEGEGPAVKDMLEAGILEPYLVKYWGIKLATNAAITVLRVDQATAWILVISGQKGLTSVHSPFRSSWLNQQGDPNLHRARRTSTRMTECDADAPCRCPVTLMGADGSKNRKRPAEGQEEEDFSSGWRGFLSSFGLSIPPGLCRLAPSALHLGQRRMLQGKPPDIPEHVLRLAGVGPGKLRAEWSLPGFITLFLPEFPHRTVPGYKHFQVLSYIAKGSFGPILKVKDKTDQKTYAVKQVIPKSEILRLGVLEQSKEEVIVQRQVRHPFVHDLQDCWQTQHHLYIMCDYCSTGDLYTYWQMIGQFSEDTVRVFAAELGCALGFLHDFGIIHRDVKMENILLTDNGEKWSALGHLRLADFGLSRRLERGGRAFTICGTIQYMAPEVLSGGPYNHAADWWSLGILLFTLVTGKFPMPPEPDHCSMLRKVRSFPYETPLSLSSPLALLITEVILELRERPDRAAKARRGLTLSLQPLKGFDYDSFLSPPTTPDMQLDANTQTHTAAPFPGPSFPLQPAQEKIPHREVFV
;
A
#
# COMPACT_ATOMS: atom_id res chain seq x y z
N MET A 1 -45.64 -9.65 25.60
CA MET A 1 -44.45 -8.82 25.35
C MET A 1 -43.46 -9.07 26.47
N ALA A 2 -42.23 -9.50 26.18
CA ALA A 2 -41.17 -9.47 27.19
C ALA A 2 -40.68 -8.01 27.29
N LEU A 3 -40.57 -7.48 28.51
CA LEU A 3 -40.05 -6.14 28.75
C LEU A 3 -38.61 -6.03 28.24
N HIS A 4 -38.26 -4.87 27.68
CA HIS A 4 -36.87 -4.58 27.32
C HIS A 4 -36.03 -4.64 28.59
N VAL A 5 -35.09 -5.58 28.67
CA VAL A 5 -34.17 -5.68 29.81
C VAL A 5 -33.41 -4.34 29.90
N PRO A 6 -33.48 -3.61 31.02
CA PRO A 6 -32.75 -2.36 31.16
C PRO A 6 -31.25 -2.67 31.10
N LYS A 7 -30.49 -1.92 30.28
CA LYS A 7 -29.04 -1.99 30.27
C LYS A 7 -28.55 -1.62 31.67
N ALA A 8 -27.85 -2.53 32.36
CA ALA A 8 -27.37 -2.29 33.71
C ALA A 8 -26.53 -1.00 33.78
N PRO A 9 -26.77 -0.10 34.75
CA PRO A 9 -25.94 1.07 34.95
C PRO A 9 -24.56 0.62 35.43
N GLY A 10 -23.51 1.02 34.73
CA GLY A 10 -22.14 0.58 35.02
C GLY A 10 -21.14 1.05 33.96
N PHE A 11 -19.88 0.62 34.11
CA PHE A 11 -18.74 1.03 33.29
C PHE A 11 -18.98 0.96 31.77
N ALA A 12 -19.81 0.00 31.32
CA ALA A 12 -20.22 -0.14 29.92
C ALA A 12 -20.98 1.07 29.33
N GLN A 13 -21.57 1.96 30.15
CA GLN A 13 -22.20 3.21 29.70
C GLN A 13 -21.22 4.40 29.62
N MET A 14 -20.02 4.29 30.20
CA MET A 14 -18.96 5.31 30.11
C MET A 14 -18.06 5.13 28.89
N LEU A 15 -18.16 3.98 28.22
CA LEU A 15 -17.42 3.67 27.00
C LEU A 15 -18.14 4.22 25.77
N LYS A 16 -17.36 4.64 24.76
CA LYS A 16 -17.89 5.11 23.46
C LYS A 16 -18.73 3.99 22.80
N ASP A 17 -19.82 4.35 22.14
CA ASP A 17 -20.69 3.41 21.44
C ASP A 17 -19.91 2.50 20.47
N GLY A 18 -20.17 1.19 20.55
CA GLY A 18 -19.47 0.16 19.79
C GLY A 18 -18.28 -0.49 20.52
N ALA A 19 -17.75 0.12 21.58
CA ALA A 19 -16.74 -0.52 22.42
C ALA A 19 -17.38 -1.56 23.36
N LYS A 20 -16.84 -2.79 23.36
CA LYS A 20 -17.14 -3.83 24.36
C LYS A 20 -15.93 -4.04 25.25
N HIS A 21 -16.16 -3.99 26.56
CA HIS A 21 -15.16 -4.32 27.56
C HIS A 21 -15.37 -5.76 28.02
N TYR A 22 -14.32 -6.56 27.91
CA TYR A 22 -14.25 -7.92 28.45
C TYR A 22 -13.25 -7.93 29.60
N SER A 23 -13.62 -8.55 30.72
CA SER A 23 -12.78 -8.58 31.92
C SER A 23 -13.02 -9.84 32.72
N GLY A 24 -11.94 -10.39 33.29
CA GLY A 24 -11.98 -11.58 34.12
C GLY A 24 -11.81 -12.89 33.34
N LEU A 25 -11.74 -13.99 34.08
CA LEU A 25 -11.32 -15.30 33.57
C LEU A 25 -12.22 -15.82 32.44
N GLU A 26 -13.54 -15.75 32.59
CA GLU A 26 -14.48 -16.32 31.62
C GLU A 26 -14.62 -15.49 30.33
N GLU A 27 -14.83 -14.18 30.44
CA GLU A 27 -15.10 -13.34 29.26
C GLU A 27 -13.85 -12.91 28.48
N ALA A 28 -12.70 -12.74 29.17
CA ALA A 28 -11.44 -12.34 28.55
C ALA A 28 -10.48 -13.53 28.38
N VAL A 29 -10.04 -14.17 29.47
CA VAL A 29 -8.91 -15.12 29.43
C VAL A 29 -9.26 -16.40 28.65
N PHE A 30 -10.33 -17.12 28.99
CA PHE A 30 -10.73 -18.33 28.25
C PHE A 30 -11.13 -18.02 26.80
N ARG A 31 -11.64 -16.82 26.52
CA ARG A 31 -11.93 -16.38 25.15
C ARG A 31 -10.66 -16.13 24.33
N ASN A 32 -9.67 -15.48 24.94
CA ASN A 32 -8.34 -15.28 24.36
C ASN A 32 -7.67 -16.62 24.05
N ILE A 33 -7.69 -17.55 25.01
CA ILE A 33 -7.17 -18.91 24.86
C ILE A 33 -7.88 -19.65 23.71
N ARG A 34 -9.22 -19.64 23.67
CA ARG A 34 -9.99 -20.31 22.60
C ARG A 34 -9.64 -19.78 21.20
N ALA A 35 -9.52 -18.47 21.04
CA ALA A 35 -9.12 -17.88 19.75
C ALA A 35 -7.69 -18.27 19.33
N CYS A 36 -6.79 -18.44 20.31
CA CYS A 36 -5.42 -18.93 20.05
C CYS A 36 -5.41 -20.44 19.74
N LYS A 37 -6.28 -21.22 20.39
CA LYS A 37 -6.49 -22.65 20.13
C LYS A 37 -7.05 -22.91 18.73
N GLU A 38 -8.04 -22.13 18.29
CA GLU A 38 -8.60 -22.22 16.93
C GLU A 38 -7.52 -21.92 15.85
N LEU A 39 -6.65 -20.93 16.10
CA LEU A 39 -5.48 -20.66 15.25
C LEU A 39 -4.51 -21.84 15.26
N SER A 40 -4.14 -22.34 16.44
CA SER A 40 -3.20 -23.45 16.58
C SER A 40 -3.72 -24.75 15.95
N GLN A 41 -5.00 -25.09 16.09
CA GLN A 41 -5.62 -26.23 15.42
C GLN A 41 -5.60 -26.06 13.89
N THR A 42 -5.87 -24.85 13.41
CA THR A 42 -5.79 -24.51 11.98
C THR A 42 -4.37 -24.68 11.42
N THR A 43 -3.34 -24.41 12.23
CA THR A 43 -1.94 -24.55 11.83
C THR A 43 -1.34 -25.92 12.15
N ARG A 44 -1.97 -26.73 13.03
CA ARG A 44 -1.56 -28.11 13.35
C ARG A 44 -1.77 -29.05 12.15
N THR A 45 -2.88 -28.89 11.43
CA THR A 45 -3.09 -29.59 10.14
C THR A 45 -2.16 -29.11 9.02
N ALA A 46 -1.48 -27.98 9.25
CA ALA A 46 -0.47 -27.39 8.37
C ALA A 46 0.97 -27.63 8.88
N TYR A 47 1.15 -28.47 9.90
CA TYR A 47 2.45 -28.81 10.48
C TYR A 47 3.10 -29.93 9.67
N GLY A 48 4.18 -29.61 8.96
CA GLY A 48 4.75 -30.47 7.90
C GLY A 48 4.30 -30.04 6.49
N PRO A 49 4.52 -30.88 5.46
CA PRO A 49 4.61 -30.45 4.05
C PRO A 49 3.32 -29.95 3.36
N ASN A 50 2.21 -29.71 4.09
CA ASN A 50 0.90 -29.37 3.52
C ASN A 50 0.25 -28.13 4.17
N GLY A 51 1.01 -27.04 4.33
CA GLY A 51 0.56 -25.85 5.06
C GLY A 51 -0.18 -24.78 4.23
N MET A 52 -1.40 -24.41 4.65
CA MET A 52 -2.18 -23.31 4.03
C MET A 52 -2.22 -22.03 4.87
N ASN A 53 -1.97 -20.88 4.23
CA ASN A 53 -2.06 -19.56 4.84
C ASN A 53 -3.50 -19.12 5.15
N LYS A 54 -3.78 -18.62 6.36
CA LYS A 54 -5.06 -17.99 6.73
C LYS A 54 -4.85 -16.73 7.58
N MET A 55 -5.77 -15.76 7.46
CA MET A 55 -5.73 -14.50 8.21
C MET A 55 -6.44 -14.59 9.57
N VAL A 56 -5.91 -13.84 10.53
CA VAL A 56 -6.35 -13.85 11.94
C VAL A 56 -6.75 -12.45 12.37
N GLN A 57 -7.98 -12.28 12.88
CA GLN A 57 -8.50 -10.98 13.33
C GLN A 57 -8.40 -10.76 14.85
N HIS A 58 -8.20 -11.81 15.65
CA HIS A 58 -8.27 -11.71 17.11
C HIS A 58 -7.00 -11.10 17.73
N PRO A 59 -7.08 -10.08 18.61
CA PRO A 59 -5.89 -9.41 19.19
C PRO A 59 -4.94 -10.36 19.93
N ALA A 60 -5.44 -11.29 20.74
CA ALA A 60 -4.59 -12.25 21.45
C ALA A 60 -3.84 -13.18 20.47
N ALA A 61 -4.51 -13.67 19.44
CA ALA A 61 -3.91 -14.52 18.43
C ALA A 61 -2.92 -13.73 17.54
N LYS A 62 -3.12 -12.42 17.37
CA LYS A 62 -2.14 -11.53 16.72
C LYS A 62 -0.80 -11.47 17.49
N MET A 63 -0.80 -11.61 18.81
CA MET A 63 0.45 -11.67 19.60
C MET A 63 1.25 -12.93 19.29
N ILE A 64 0.57 -14.07 19.10
CA ILE A 64 1.19 -15.34 18.69
C ILE A 64 1.73 -15.24 17.25
N VAL A 65 0.98 -14.62 16.33
CA VAL A 65 1.44 -14.35 14.94
C VAL A 65 2.62 -13.37 14.90
N MET A 66 2.69 -12.40 15.82
CA MET A 66 3.89 -11.56 15.96
C MET A 66 5.11 -12.38 16.39
N ALA A 67 4.95 -13.31 17.34
CA ALA A 67 6.03 -14.19 17.77
C ALA A 67 6.52 -15.13 16.65
N SER A 68 5.63 -15.69 15.82
CA SER A 68 6.04 -16.45 14.65
C SER A 68 6.75 -15.58 13.60
N HIS A 69 6.35 -14.31 13.45
CA HIS A 69 7.07 -13.39 12.56
C HIS A 69 8.44 -12.96 13.11
N MET A 70 8.64 -12.93 14.43
CA MET A 70 9.97 -12.74 15.03
C MET A 70 10.89 -13.95 14.79
N GLN A 71 10.35 -15.17 14.88
CA GLN A 71 11.08 -16.40 14.55
C GLN A 71 11.55 -16.40 13.08
N GLU A 72 10.67 -15.99 12.16
CA GLU A 72 10.97 -15.82 10.73
C GLU A 72 12.13 -14.82 10.49
N GLN A 73 12.19 -13.71 11.23
CA GLN A 73 13.24 -12.70 11.05
C GLN A 73 14.61 -13.14 11.59
N GLU A 74 14.63 -13.82 12.75
CA GLU A 74 15.88 -14.24 13.40
C GLU A 74 16.48 -15.49 12.73
N VAL A 75 15.64 -16.51 12.56
CA VAL A 75 16.03 -17.87 12.17
C VAL A 75 15.59 -18.18 10.74
N GLY A 76 14.39 -17.76 10.33
CA GLY A 76 13.82 -18.05 9.00
C GLY A 76 13.31 -19.48 8.81
N ASP A 77 13.07 -20.18 9.92
CA ASP A 77 12.38 -21.48 10.02
C ASP A 77 11.80 -21.65 11.45
N GLY A 78 10.88 -22.58 11.66
CA GLY A 78 10.24 -22.88 12.94
C GLY A 78 9.00 -22.03 13.24
N THR A 79 8.45 -21.31 12.26
CA THR A 79 7.25 -20.49 12.44
C THR A 79 6.04 -21.31 12.91
N ASN A 80 5.78 -22.45 12.26
CA ASN A 80 4.74 -23.39 12.66
C ASN A 80 4.96 -23.99 14.05
N PHE A 81 6.23 -24.23 14.45
CA PHE A 81 6.59 -24.69 15.79
C PHE A 81 6.13 -23.70 16.87
N VAL A 82 6.37 -22.40 16.65
CA VAL A 82 5.94 -21.35 17.58
C VAL A 82 4.41 -21.31 17.73
N LEU A 83 3.67 -21.43 16.62
CA LEU A 83 2.20 -21.40 16.62
C LEU A 83 1.59 -22.62 17.33
N VAL A 84 2.16 -23.82 17.13
CA VAL A 84 1.69 -25.05 17.78
C VAL A 84 2.03 -25.05 19.27
N PHE A 85 3.26 -24.69 19.67
CA PHE A 85 3.65 -24.68 21.08
C PHE A 85 2.88 -23.66 21.90
N ALA A 86 2.73 -22.42 21.40
CA ALA A 86 1.98 -21.39 22.10
C ALA A 86 0.49 -21.76 22.25
N GLY A 87 -0.08 -22.47 21.26
CA GLY A 87 -1.43 -23.03 21.36
C GLY A 87 -1.56 -24.11 22.42
N ALA A 88 -0.65 -25.09 22.43
CA ALA A 88 -0.63 -26.19 23.41
C ALA A 88 -0.43 -25.68 24.85
N LEU A 89 0.49 -24.74 25.07
CA LEU A 89 0.68 -24.09 26.37
C LEU A 89 -0.59 -23.38 26.86
N LEU A 90 -1.33 -22.71 25.97
CA LEU A 90 -2.57 -22.02 26.35
C LEU A 90 -3.73 -23.00 26.60
N GLU A 91 -3.81 -24.11 25.86
CA GLU A 91 -4.77 -25.18 26.11
C GLU A 91 -4.56 -25.85 27.47
N LEU A 92 -3.32 -26.15 27.84
CA LEU A 92 -2.99 -26.74 29.14
C LEU A 92 -3.05 -25.70 30.29
N ALA A 93 -2.85 -24.41 30.00
CA ALA A 93 -3.13 -23.34 30.95
C ALA A 93 -4.63 -23.22 31.27
N GLU A 94 -5.54 -23.44 30.30
CA GLU A 94 -6.98 -23.48 30.58
C GLU A 94 -7.34 -24.59 31.58
N GLU A 95 -6.68 -25.75 31.54
CA GLU A 95 -6.86 -26.80 32.54
C GLU A 95 -6.38 -26.39 33.94
N LEU A 96 -5.19 -25.77 34.04
CA LEU A 96 -4.64 -25.26 35.31
C LEU A 96 -5.55 -24.20 35.96
N LEU A 97 -6.07 -23.27 35.15
CA LEU A 97 -6.99 -22.23 35.63
C LEU A 97 -8.34 -22.83 36.09
N ARG A 98 -8.84 -23.88 35.42
CA ARG A 98 -10.05 -24.61 35.83
C ARG A 98 -9.85 -25.44 37.11
N MET A 99 -8.63 -25.92 37.37
CA MET A 99 -8.27 -26.54 38.65
C MET A 99 -8.13 -25.53 39.79
N GLY A 100 -8.17 -24.23 39.50
CA GLY A 100 -8.16 -23.15 40.49
C GLY A 100 -6.80 -22.50 40.76
N LEU A 101 -5.77 -22.79 39.95
CA LEU A 101 -4.51 -22.03 40.02
C LEU A 101 -4.73 -20.60 39.53
N SER A 102 -3.99 -19.64 40.08
CA SER A 102 -4.00 -18.27 39.60
C SER A 102 -3.18 -18.11 38.32
N VAL A 103 -3.54 -17.11 37.51
CA VAL A 103 -2.82 -16.77 36.26
C VAL A 103 -1.33 -16.48 36.53
N SER A 104 -1.00 -15.84 37.66
CA SER A 104 0.37 -15.52 38.05
C SER A 104 1.21 -16.76 38.33
N GLU A 105 0.67 -17.75 39.05
CA GLU A 105 1.37 -19.01 39.36
C GLU A 105 1.64 -19.83 38.08
N VAL A 106 0.70 -19.86 37.14
CA VAL A 106 0.90 -20.50 35.83
C VAL A 106 2.02 -19.81 35.05
N ILE A 107 2.07 -18.47 35.05
CA ILE A 107 3.15 -17.71 34.40
C ILE A 107 4.51 -18.00 35.05
N GLU A 108 4.61 -17.95 36.37
CA GLU A 108 5.86 -18.24 37.08
C GLU A 108 6.36 -19.67 36.84
N GLY A 109 5.45 -20.65 36.86
CA GLY A 109 5.77 -22.04 36.53
C GLY A 109 6.28 -22.21 35.10
N TYR A 110 5.64 -21.57 34.11
CA TYR A 110 6.09 -21.60 32.71
C TYR A 110 7.43 -20.87 32.52
N GLU A 111 7.69 -19.76 33.21
CA GLU A 111 9.00 -19.10 33.17
C GLU A 111 10.12 -19.96 33.78
N LYS A 112 9.85 -20.68 34.87
CA LYS A 112 10.79 -21.63 35.50
C LYS A 112 11.05 -22.84 34.59
N ALA A 113 9.99 -23.44 34.04
CA ALA A 113 10.09 -24.56 33.10
C ALA A 113 10.87 -24.20 31.83
N CYS A 114 10.60 -23.05 31.22
CA CYS A 114 11.29 -22.59 30.01
C CYS A 114 12.79 -22.37 30.25
N LYS A 115 13.20 -21.72 31.36
CA LYS A 115 14.63 -21.58 31.71
C LYS A 115 15.32 -22.95 31.80
N LYS A 116 14.72 -23.90 32.52
CA LYS A 116 15.26 -25.27 32.64
C LYS A 116 15.29 -26.02 31.31
N THR A 117 14.30 -25.81 30.45
CA THR A 117 14.22 -26.39 29.09
C THR A 117 15.39 -25.93 28.23
N LEU A 118 15.73 -24.64 28.26
CA LEU A 118 16.83 -24.09 27.46
C LEU A 118 18.21 -24.56 27.94
N GLU A 119 18.36 -24.88 29.23
CA GLU A 119 19.54 -25.58 29.75
C GLU A 119 19.62 -27.01 29.21
N ILE A 120 18.56 -27.81 29.40
CA ILE A 120 18.50 -29.23 28.99
C ILE A 120 18.67 -29.39 27.47
N LEU A 121 18.13 -28.49 26.66
CA LEU A 121 18.26 -28.53 25.21
C LEU A 121 19.74 -28.57 24.75
N SER A 122 20.67 -27.99 25.53
CA SER A 122 22.10 -28.04 25.21
C SER A 122 22.75 -29.42 25.46
N ASP A 123 22.16 -30.26 26.31
CA ASP A 123 22.58 -31.64 26.58
C ASP A 123 21.98 -32.67 25.58
N CYS A 124 21.08 -32.22 24.70
CA CYS A 124 20.44 -33.03 23.65
C CYS A 124 21.12 -32.92 22.28
N VAL A 125 22.21 -32.16 22.18
CA VAL A 125 22.98 -32.00 20.93
C VAL A 125 23.65 -33.32 20.56
N CYS A 126 23.38 -33.81 19.35
CA CYS A 126 23.84 -35.11 18.87
C CYS A 126 25.06 -35.03 17.94
N SER A 127 25.18 -33.95 17.16
CA SER A 127 26.28 -33.72 16.24
C SER A 127 26.54 -32.22 16.04
N SER A 128 27.66 -31.90 15.38
CA SER A 128 28.01 -30.56 14.94
C SER A 128 28.47 -30.62 13.50
N ALA A 129 28.08 -29.66 12.67
CA ALA A 129 28.60 -29.53 11.32
C ALA A 129 30.12 -29.27 11.34
N GLU A 130 30.90 -30.05 10.60
CA GLU A 130 32.34 -29.90 10.50
C GLU A 130 32.66 -28.87 9.40
N ASN A 131 32.28 -29.15 8.15
CA ASN A 131 32.70 -28.34 7.00
C ASN A 131 31.53 -27.88 6.09
N LEU A 132 31.08 -26.65 6.32
CA LEU A 132 30.03 -26.00 5.52
C LEU A 132 30.44 -25.67 4.07
N HIS A 133 31.69 -25.89 3.67
CA HIS A 133 32.12 -25.80 2.26
C HIS A 133 31.88 -27.10 1.46
N ASP A 134 31.63 -28.25 2.10
CA ASP A 134 31.22 -29.45 1.35
C ASP A 134 29.72 -29.37 0.99
N VAL A 135 29.44 -29.47 -0.30
CA VAL A 135 28.09 -29.49 -0.86
C VAL A 135 27.29 -30.67 -0.32
N LYS A 136 27.91 -31.84 -0.08
CA LYS A 136 27.18 -33.03 0.40
C LYS A 136 26.78 -32.91 1.87
N GLU A 137 27.71 -32.49 2.73
CA GLU A 137 27.42 -32.18 4.14
C GLU A 137 26.32 -31.11 4.22
N ALA A 138 26.48 -29.98 3.52
CA ALA A 138 25.50 -28.90 3.50
C ALA A 138 24.12 -29.35 2.98
N ALA A 139 24.06 -30.17 1.91
CA ALA A 139 22.80 -30.70 1.39
C ALA A 139 22.08 -31.57 2.43
N SER A 140 22.80 -32.45 3.13
CA SER A 140 22.20 -33.30 4.18
C SER A 140 21.59 -32.49 5.33
N LEU A 141 22.17 -31.34 5.66
CA LEU A 141 21.69 -30.45 6.73
C LEU A 141 20.50 -29.57 6.30
N ILE A 142 20.49 -29.13 5.03
CA ILE A 142 19.39 -28.32 4.46
C ILE A 142 18.16 -29.19 4.13
N ARG A 143 18.36 -30.48 3.85
CA ARG A 143 17.32 -31.44 3.44
C ARG A 143 16.11 -31.44 4.35
N THR A 144 16.28 -31.38 5.68
CA THR A 144 15.16 -31.43 6.64
C THR A 144 14.25 -30.21 6.56
N ALA A 145 14.81 -29.00 6.42
CA ALA A 145 14.04 -27.78 6.23
C ALA A 145 13.21 -27.84 4.93
N VAL A 146 13.81 -28.31 3.83
CA VAL A 146 13.12 -28.45 2.54
C VAL A 146 12.03 -29.53 2.58
N MET A 147 12.35 -30.70 3.15
CA MET A 147 11.42 -31.84 3.31
C MET A 147 10.16 -31.45 4.10
N SER A 148 10.28 -30.50 5.04
CA SER A 148 9.14 -29.98 5.81
C SER A 148 8.12 -29.19 5.00
N LYS A 149 8.45 -28.77 3.76
CA LYS A 149 7.59 -27.97 2.85
C LYS A 149 7.34 -28.62 1.49
N GLN A 150 8.31 -29.38 0.96
CA GLN A 150 8.24 -30.01 -0.36
C GLN A 150 8.70 -31.46 -0.23
N TYR A 151 7.73 -32.37 -0.13
CA TYR A 151 7.96 -33.81 -0.03
C TYR A 151 8.06 -34.47 -1.42
N GLY A 152 9.01 -35.39 -1.60
CA GLY A 152 9.32 -36.09 -2.84
C GLY A 152 10.29 -35.39 -3.79
N ASN A 153 10.81 -34.20 -3.45
CA ASN A 153 11.80 -33.46 -4.25
C ASN A 153 12.97 -32.91 -3.39
N GLU A 154 13.02 -33.24 -2.11
CA GLU A 154 13.91 -32.68 -1.10
C GLU A 154 15.39 -32.88 -1.42
N ASP A 155 15.82 -34.08 -1.82
CA ASP A 155 17.23 -34.33 -2.16
C ASP A 155 17.69 -33.50 -3.36
N PHE A 156 16.85 -33.35 -4.38
CA PHE A 156 17.17 -32.55 -5.56
C PHE A 156 17.26 -31.06 -5.24
N LEU A 157 16.27 -30.54 -4.51
CA LEU A 157 16.24 -29.13 -4.09
C LEU A 157 17.37 -28.81 -3.10
N ALA A 158 17.61 -29.66 -2.10
CA ALA A 158 18.68 -29.47 -1.12
C ALA A 158 20.07 -29.44 -1.76
N ASN A 159 20.33 -30.30 -2.76
CA ASN A 159 21.56 -30.25 -3.53
C ASN A 159 21.71 -28.93 -4.32
N LEU A 160 20.65 -28.44 -4.98
CA LEU A 160 20.69 -27.15 -5.69
C LEU A 160 20.91 -25.96 -4.73
N ILE A 161 20.25 -25.95 -3.58
CA ILE A 161 20.40 -24.91 -2.55
C ILE A 161 21.81 -24.95 -1.96
N ALA A 162 22.33 -26.13 -1.63
CA ALA A 162 23.68 -26.30 -1.09
C ALA A 162 24.75 -25.80 -2.08
N GLN A 163 24.64 -26.16 -3.37
CA GLN A 163 25.54 -25.63 -4.41
C GLN A 163 25.49 -24.10 -4.50
N ALA A 164 24.30 -23.50 -4.46
CA ALA A 164 24.16 -22.04 -4.45
C ALA A 164 24.78 -21.41 -3.20
N CYS A 165 24.51 -21.95 -2.01
CA CYS A 165 25.03 -21.44 -0.74
C CYS A 165 26.56 -21.54 -0.64
N VAL A 166 27.13 -22.69 -0.98
CA VAL A 166 28.59 -22.91 -0.99
C VAL A 166 29.28 -21.96 -1.96
N SER A 167 28.73 -21.74 -3.17
CA SER A 167 29.32 -20.83 -4.16
C SER A 167 29.38 -19.35 -3.72
N ILE A 168 28.54 -18.95 -2.76
CA ILE A 168 28.50 -17.59 -2.22
C ILE A 168 29.33 -17.48 -0.93
N PHE A 169 29.61 -18.59 -0.25
CA PHE A 169 30.13 -18.59 1.12
C PHE A 169 31.63 -18.23 1.16
N PRO A 170 31.99 -17.04 1.66
CA PRO A 170 33.39 -16.61 1.65
C PRO A 170 34.14 -17.18 2.86
N GLU A 171 35.47 -17.35 2.72
CA GLU A 171 36.36 -17.75 3.84
C GLU A 171 36.24 -16.83 5.08
N SER A 172 35.76 -15.59 4.90
CA SER A 172 35.49 -14.65 5.99
C SER A 172 34.29 -15.00 6.89
N GLY A 173 33.52 -16.04 6.56
CA GLY A 173 32.42 -16.56 7.39
C GLY A 173 31.13 -15.74 7.40
N ASN A 174 31.07 -14.60 6.69
CA ASN A 174 29.88 -13.76 6.64
C ASN A 174 28.94 -14.17 5.49
N PHE A 175 27.86 -14.88 5.82
CA PHE A 175 26.83 -15.29 4.86
C PHE A 175 25.63 -14.32 4.84
N THR A 176 25.16 -13.94 3.66
CA THR A 176 23.99 -13.04 3.45
C THR A 176 22.95 -13.71 2.56
N VAL A 177 21.72 -13.83 3.07
CA VAL A 177 20.60 -14.50 2.39
C VAL A 177 20.24 -13.85 1.04
N ASP A 178 20.25 -12.51 0.96
CA ASP A 178 19.96 -11.72 -0.27
C ASP A 178 20.83 -12.08 -1.50
N ASN A 179 21.94 -12.80 -1.30
CA ASN A 179 22.84 -13.20 -2.37
C ASN A 179 22.39 -14.49 -3.08
N VAL A 180 21.54 -15.32 -2.47
CA VAL A 180 20.84 -16.40 -3.18
C VAL A 180 19.55 -15.80 -3.76
N ARG A 181 19.36 -15.92 -5.07
CA ARG A 181 18.16 -15.43 -5.75
C ARG A 181 17.36 -16.58 -6.35
N VAL A 182 16.04 -16.50 -6.28
CA VAL A 182 15.14 -17.37 -7.04
C VAL A 182 14.66 -16.67 -8.33
N CYS A 183 14.64 -17.41 -9.44
CA CYS A 183 14.00 -17.00 -10.70
C CYS A 183 13.01 -18.09 -11.17
N LYS A 184 11.71 -17.88 -10.92
CA LYS A 184 10.62 -18.80 -11.26
C LYS A 184 10.27 -18.74 -12.74
N ILE A 185 10.48 -19.78 -13.57
CA ILE A 185 10.07 -19.78 -14.98
C ILE A 185 9.07 -20.92 -15.25
N MET A 186 7.92 -20.58 -15.85
CA MET A 186 6.84 -21.51 -16.14
C MET A 186 7.25 -22.59 -17.16
N GLY A 187 6.75 -23.81 -16.97
CA GLY A 187 6.87 -24.96 -17.87
C GLY A 187 7.95 -25.97 -17.46
N CYS A 188 7.79 -27.22 -17.92
CA CYS A 188 8.55 -28.40 -17.48
C CYS A 188 8.33 -28.76 -15.99
N GLY A 189 8.95 -29.86 -15.54
CA GLY A 189 8.90 -30.33 -14.14
C GLY A 189 10.01 -29.75 -13.27
N VAL A 190 9.86 -29.85 -11.95
CA VAL A 190 10.79 -29.30 -10.96
C VAL A 190 12.23 -29.79 -11.15
N THR A 191 12.40 -31.05 -11.56
CA THR A 191 13.70 -31.69 -11.87
C THR A 191 14.47 -31.04 -13.03
N SER A 192 13.85 -30.15 -13.81
CA SER A 192 14.52 -29.34 -14.84
C SER A 192 15.04 -27.99 -14.33
N SER A 193 14.90 -27.70 -13.03
CA SER A 193 15.46 -26.51 -12.39
C SER A 193 16.98 -26.58 -12.34
N THR A 194 17.66 -25.43 -12.46
CA THR A 194 19.12 -25.34 -12.50
C THR A 194 19.64 -24.20 -11.65
N MET A 195 20.81 -24.39 -11.04
CA MET A 195 21.56 -23.31 -10.41
C MET A 195 22.47 -22.65 -11.45
N LEU A 196 22.53 -21.31 -11.44
CA LEU A 196 23.42 -20.51 -12.28
C LEU A 196 24.18 -19.49 -11.43
N HIS A 197 25.51 -19.49 -11.55
CA HIS A 197 26.36 -18.45 -10.97
C HIS A 197 26.11 -17.12 -11.72
N GLY A 198 25.75 -16.07 -10.98
CA GLY A 198 25.35 -14.78 -11.53
C GLY A 198 23.82 -14.53 -11.50
N MET A 199 23.31 -13.79 -12.49
CA MET A 199 21.93 -13.28 -12.51
C MET A 199 21.15 -13.63 -13.77
N VAL A 200 19.88 -13.99 -13.59
CA VAL A 200 18.91 -14.25 -14.67
C VAL A 200 17.76 -13.24 -14.60
N PHE A 201 17.33 -12.72 -15.76
CA PHE A 201 16.19 -11.83 -15.88
C PHE A 201 15.23 -12.28 -16.98
N LYS A 202 13.92 -12.24 -16.71
CA LYS A 202 12.83 -12.47 -17.68
C LYS A 202 12.65 -11.24 -18.59
N LYS A 203 13.64 -11.01 -19.45
CA LYS A 203 13.71 -9.89 -20.37
C LYS A 203 14.41 -10.33 -21.66
N GLU A 204 14.05 -9.65 -22.73
CA GLU A 204 14.78 -9.66 -23.99
C GLU A 204 15.86 -8.57 -23.98
N ALA A 205 16.87 -8.72 -24.84
CA ALA A 205 17.75 -7.62 -25.18
C ALA A 205 17.01 -6.70 -26.17
N GLU A 206 17.11 -5.39 -26.01
CA GLU A 206 16.42 -4.43 -26.90
C GLU A 206 17.21 -4.26 -28.22
N GLY A 207 18.50 -4.62 -28.25
CA GLY A 207 19.40 -4.48 -29.41
C GLY A 207 19.76 -5.80 -30.10
N ASP A 208 20.37 -5.68 -31.29
CA ASP A 208 20.66 -6.82 -32.18
C ASP A 208 21.72 -7.81 -31.62
N VAL A 209 22.55 -7.34 -30.68
CA VAL A 209 23.62 -8.14 -30.07
C VAL A 209 23.05 -9.02 -28.95
N THR A 210 22.95 -10.32 -29.19
CA THR A 210 22.35 -11.30 -28.26
C THR A 210 23.35 -11.98 -27.31
N SER A 211 24.66 -11.92 -27.58
CA SER A 211 25.69 -12.58 -26.79
C SER A 211 27.02 -11.83 -26.81
N VAL A 212 27.63 -11.66 -25.63
CA VAL A 212 28.91 -10.99 -25.40
C VAL A 212 29.74 -11.83 -24.44
N LYS A 213 31.00 -12.08 -24.80
CA LYS A 213 32.04 -12.66 -23.92
C LYS A 213 32.96 -11.56 -23.41
N ASP A 214 33.48 -11.70 -22.19
CA ASP A 214 34.27 -10.67 -21.50
C ASP A 214 33.54 -9.30 -21.53
N ALA A 215 32.37 -9.29 -20.89
CA ALA A 215 31.44 -8.18 -20.91
C ALA A 215 31.84 -7.12 -19.88
N LYS A 216 32.34 -5.99 -20.39
CA LYS A 216 32.40 -4.73 -19.66
C LYS A 216 31.02 -4.07 -19.67
N ILE A 217 30.44 -3.93 -18.48
CA ILE A 217 29.04 -3.53 -18.27
C ILE A 217 28.99 -2.10 -17.71
N ALA A 218 28.35 -1.20 -18.46
CA ALA A 218 27.94 0.11 -17.96
C ALA A 218 26.50 0.04 -17.43
N VAL A 219 26.25 0.49 -16.19
CA VAL A 219 24.92 0.45 -15.58
C VAL A 219 24.39 1.88 -15.38
N TYR A 220 23.24 2.18 -15.98
CA TYR A 220 22.57 3.47 -15.89
C TYR A 220 21.22 3.36 -15.19
N SER A 221 21.02 4.17 -14.14
CA SER A 221 19.73 4.32 -13.48
C SER A 221 18.76 5.27 -14.20
N CYS A 222 19.28 6.11 -15.11
CA CYS A 222 18.50 6.94 -16.01
C CYS A 222 17.97 6.14 -17.23
N PRO A 223 16.94 6.64 -17.95
CA PRO A 223 16.66 6.17 -19.30
C PRO A 223 17.86 6.35 -20.22
N PHE A 224 17.92 5.51 -21.26
CA PHE A 224 18.91 5.58 -22.34
C PHE A 224 18.33 6.44 -23.46
N ASP A 225 18.30 7.76 -23.22
CA ASP A 225 17.56 8.77 -23.98
C ASP A 225 18.18 10.18 -23.76
N CYS A 226 17.79 11.15 -24.58
CA CYS A 226 18.10 12.57 -24.38
C CYS A 226 17.67 13.03 -22.98
N MET A 227 18.54 13.79 -22.29
CA MET A 227 18.26 14.31 -20.96
C MET A 227 17.24 15.45 -21.00
N MET A 228 15.95 15.10 -20.89
CA MET A 228 14.87 16.08 -20.72
C MET A 228 15.06 16.93 -19.45
N THR A 229 14.76 18.22 -19.54
CA THR A 229 14.64 19.08 -18.36
C THR A 229 13.39 18.71 -17.55
N GLU A 230 13.46 18.75 -16.22
CA GLU A 230 12.30 18.47 -15.35
C GLU A 230 11.20 19.54 -15.49
N THR A 231 11.59 20.79 -15.73
CA THR A 231 10.70 21.86 -16.18
C THR A 231 10.35 21.67 -17.65
N LYS A 232 9.17 22.18 -18.08
CA LYS A 232 8.77 22.18 -19.50
C LYS A 232 9.78 22.97 -20.35
N GLY A 233 10.76 22.27 -20.92
CA GLY A 233 11.67 22.80 -21.92
C GLY A 233 10.97 22.86 -23.27
N THR A 234 10.40 24.02 -23.60
CA THR A 234 9.88 24.28 -24.95
C THR A 234 11.03 24.71 -25.84
N VAL A 235 11.41 23.87 -26.80
CA VAL A 235 12.35 24.25 -27.87
C VAL A 235 11.69 25.34 -28.71
N LEU A 236 12.31 26.52 -28.76
CA LEU A 236 11.75 27.68 -29.45
C LEU A 236 12.49 27.85 -30.79
N ILE A 237 11.81 27.49 -31.87
CA ILE A 237 12.35 27.44 -33.24
C ILE A 237 11.71 28.57 -34.03
N ASN A 238 12.50 29.56 -34.46
CA ASN A 238 12.00 30.71 -35.21
C ASN A 238 12.18 30.54 -36.72
N ASN A 239 13.20 29.77 -37.14
CA ASN A 239 13.57 29.61 -38.55
C ASN A 239 13.51 28.14 -38.99
N ALA A 240 13.11 27.89 -40.25
CA ALA A 240 13.14 26.55 -40.85
C ALA A 240 14.55 25.92 -40.88
N LYS A 241 15.60 26.75 -40.91
CA LYS A 241 16.98 26.28 -40.79
C LYS A 241 17.29 25.77 -39.36
N GLU A 242 16.83 26.50 -38.34
CA GLU A 242 16.97 26.08 -36.94
C GLU A 242 16.27 24.74 -36.68
N LEU A 243 15.14 24.46 -37.34
CA LEU A 243 14.47 23.16 -37.27
C LEU A 243 15.34 22.00 -37.77
N MET A 244 15.99 22.19 -38.94
CA MET A 244 16.87 21.17 -39.52
C MET A 244 18.18 21.01 -38.73
N ASP A 245 18.76 22.13 -38.28
CA ASP A 245 19.99 22.13 -37.48
C ASP A 245 19.71 21.57 -36.05
N PHE A 246 18.51 21.75 -35.50
CA PHE A 246 18.08 21.15 -34.24
C PHE A 246 17.93 19.63 -34.34
N SER A 247 17.22 19.13 -35.37
CA SER A 247 17.07 17.68 -35.61
C SER A 247 18.43 16.98 -35.74
N LYS A 248 19.34 17.57 -36.52
CA LYS A 248 20.72 17.06 -36.66
C LYS A 248 21.52 17.19 -35.36
N GLY A 249 21.34 18.28 -34.62
CA GLY A 249 22.00 18.49 -33.34
C GLY A 249 21.60 17.45 -32.28
N GLU A 250 20.35 17.00 -32.26
CA GLU A 250 19.92 15.89 -31.39
C GLU A 250 20.50 14.54 -31.85
N GLU A 251 20.52 14.26 -33.16
CA GLU A 251 21.18 13.08 -33.75
C GLU A 251 22.69 13.03 -33.41
N ASP A 252 23.43 14.11 -33.70
CA ASP A 252 24.85 14.24 -33.42
C ASP A 252 25.17 14.14 -31.91
N MET A 253 24.32 14.73 -31.05
CA MET A 253 24.48 14.67 -29.58
C MET A 253 24.31 13.25 -29.06
N MET A 254 23.31 12.52 -29.55
CA MET A 254 23.07 11.13 -29.17
C MET A 254 24.16 10.20 -29.74
N GLU A 255 24.60 10.39 -30.99
CA GLU A 255 25.74 9.64 -31.52
C GLU A 255 27.01 9.89 -30.68
N ALA A 256 27.31 11.14 -30.33
CA ALA A 256 28.47 11.48 -29.51
C ALA A 256 28.43 10.84 -28.11
N GLN A 257 27.26 10.81 -27.45
CA GLN A 257 27.11 10.16 -26.14
C GLN A 257 27.32 8.63 -26.23
N VAL A 258 26.65 7.95 -27.16
CA VAL A 258 26.79 6.49 -27.33
C VAL A 258 28.21 6.11 -27.76
N LYS A 259 28.83 6.91 -28.64
CA LYS A 259 30.21 6.74 -29.06
C LYS A 259 31.19 6.89 -27.89
N ALA A 260 31.01 7.89 -27.03
CA ALA A 260 31.86 8.07 -25.83
C ALA A 260 31.76 6.88 -24.87
N ILE A 261 30.58 6.27 -24.72
CA ILE A 261 30.38 5.04 -23.94
C ILE A 261 31.13 3.85 -24.58
N LYS A 262 31.14 3.75 -25.91
CA LYS A 262 31.90 2.72 -26.62
C LYS A 262 33.42 2.93 -26.54
N GLU A 263 33.88 4.17 -26.65
CA GLU A 263 35.29 4.55 -26.55
C GLU A 263 35.86 4.35 -25.13
N ALA A 264 35.03 4.47 -24.09
CA ALA A 264 35.37 4.04 -22.73
C ALA A 264 35.58 2.51 -22.60
N GLY A 265 35.14 1.73 -23.59
CA GLY A 265 35.35 0.28 -23.67
C GLY A 265 34.17 -0.57 -23.17
N ALA A 266 32.98 0.00 -22.99
CA ALA A 266 31.80 -0.78 -22.66
C ALA A 266 31.34 -1.68 -23.83
N ASN A 267 30.85 -2.88 -23.51
CA ASN A 267 30.26 -3.81 -24.47
C ASN A 267 28.77 -4.07 -24.20
N VAL A 268 28.36 -3.97 -22.94
CA VAL A 268 26.96 -4.14 -22.50
C VAL A 268 26.53 -2.88 -21.77
N VAL A 269 25.33 -2.40 -22.07
CA VAL A 269 24.69 -1.26 -21.40
C VAL A 269 23.41 -1.73 -20.73
N VAL A 270 23.30 -1.53 -19.43
CA VAL A 270 22.09 -1.85 -18.65
C VAL A 270 21.40 -0.56 -18.25
N THR A 271 20.13 -0.37 -18.64
CA THR A 271 19.33 0.81 -18.25
C THR A 271 18.16 0.46 -17.34
N GLY A 272 17.92 1.29 -16.33
CA GLY A 272 16.76 1.24 -15.46
C GLY A 272 15.47 1.83 -16.08
N GLY A 273 15.58 2.57 -17.19
CA GLY A 273 14.50 3.41 -17.72
C GLY A 273 13.83 2.88 -19.00
N LYS A 274 13.54 3.79 -19.91
CA LYS A 274 13.23 3.50 -21.32
C LYS A 274 14.52 3.59 -22.15
N VAL A 275 14.52 2.95 -23.30
CA VAL A 275 15.50 3.14 -24.37
C VAL A 275 14.80 3.94 -25.47
N ALA A 276 15.44 4.94 -26.05
CA ALA A 276 14.94 5.65 -27.22
C ALA A 276 15.42 5.01 -28.52
N ASP A 277 14.59 5.02 -29.56
CA ASP A 277 14.88 4.34 -30.84
C ASP A 277 16.15 4.89 -31.52
N MET A 278 16.40 6.20 -31.43
CA MET A 278 17.65 6.83 -31.89
C MET A 278 18.88 6.31 -31.12
N ALA A 279 18.78 6.21 -29.79
CA ALA A 279 19.84 5.71 -28.93
C ALA A 279 20.15 4.24 -29.22
N LEU A 280 19.09 3.44 -29.46
CA LEU A 280 19.18 2.04 -29.83
C LEU A 280 19.82 1.85 -31.22
N HIS A 281 19.45 2.67 -32.21
CA HIS A 281 20.05 2.64 -33.53
C HIS A 281 21.58 2.84 -33.48
N TYR A 282 22.05 3.84 -32.72
CA TYR A 282 23.48 4.04 -32.50
C TYR A 282 24.11 2.92 -31.66
N ALA A 283 23.43 2.39 -30.65
CA ALA A 283 23.94 1.26 -29.88
C ALA A 283 24.18 0.02 -30.77
N ASN A 284 23.25 -0.31 -31.67
CA ASN A 284 23.41 -1.40 -32.64
C ASN A 284 24.54 -1.09 -33.65
N LYS A 285 24.63 0.14 -34.17
CA LYS A 285 25.74 0.60 -35.04
C LYS A 285 27.13 0.38 -34.40
N TYR A 286 27.23 0.56 -33.09
CA TYR A 286 28.47 0.37 -32.31
C TYR A 286 28.61 -1.04 -31.69
N ASN A 287 27.72 -1.99 -32.03
CA ASN A 287 27.65 -3.34 -31.46
C ASN A 287 27.67 -3.34 -29.92
N LEU A 288 26.78 -2.56 -29.30
CA LEU A 288 26.51 -2.56 -27.87
C LEU A 288 25.26 -3.40 -27.58
N MET A 289 25.35 -4.33 -26.63
CA MET A 289 24.19 -5.06 -26.13
C MET A 289 23.42 -4.18 -25.13
N VAL A 290 22.16 -3.86 -25.42
CA VAL A 290 21.31 -3.04 -24.52
C VAL A 290 20.31 -3.93 -23.78
N VAL A 291 20.38 -3.91 -22.44
CA VAL A 291 19.50 -4.68 -21.54
C VAL A 291 18.71 -3.73 -20.65
N ARG A 292 17.41 -3.99 -20.50
CA ARG A 292 16.50 -3.10 -19.78
C ARG A 292 15.94 -3.72 -18.50
N LEU A 293 16.24 -3.10 -17.35
CA LEU A 293 15.85 -3.58 -16.02
C LEU A 293 15.00 -2.55 -15.26
N ASN A 294 13.67 -2.61 -15.44
CA ASN A 294 12.72 -1.69 -14.79
C ASN A 294 12.75 -1.71 -13.24
N SER A 295 13.31 -2.75 -12.62
CA SER A 295 13.37 -2.89 -11.15
C SER A 295 14.65 -2.26 -10.59
N LYS A 296 14.50 -1.20 -9.78
CA LYS A 296 15.61 -0.56 -9.05
C LYS A 296 16.34 -1.53 -8.12
N TRP A 297 15.63 -2.52 -7.58
CA TRP A 297 16.21 -3.56 -6.72
C TRP A 297 17.10 -4.51 -7.52
N ASP A 298 16.65 -4.90 -8.71
CA ASP A 298 17.37 -5.79 -9.62
C ASP A 298 18.64 -5.11 -10.14
N LEU A 299 18.54 -3.85 -10.55
CA LEU A 299 19.68 -3.05 -10.98
C LEU A 299 20.72 -2.90 -9.85
N ARG A 300 20.28 -2.63 -8.61
CA ARG A 300 21.17 -2.57 -7.43
C ARG A 300 21.83 -3.91 -7.12
N ARG A 301 21.14 -5.04 -7.32
CA ARG A 301 21.74 -6.37 -7.12
C ARG A 301 22.71 -6.73 -8.24
N LEU A 302 22.38 -6.44 -9.50
CA LEU A 302 23.31 -6.65 -10.62
C LEU A 302 24.61 -5.89 -10.41
N CYS A 303 24.55 -4.63 -9.98
CA CYS A 303 25.71 -3.84 -9.56
C CYS A 303 26.60 -4.58 -8.54
N LYS A 304 26.01 -5.27 -7.55
CA LYS A 304 26.80 -6.11 -6.62
C LYS A 304 27.43 -7.32 -7.31
N THR A 305 26.69 -8.01 -8.18
CA THR A 305 27.20 -9.22 -8.88
C THR A 305 28.35 -8.91 -9.82
N VAL A 306 28.28 -7.81 -10.57
CA VAL A 306 29.28 -7.46 -11.61
C VAL A 306 30.32 -6.44 -11.12
N GLY A 307 30.18 -5.89 -9.91
CA GLY A 307 31.05 -4.84 -9.37
C GLY A 307 30.78 -3.42 -9.91
N ALA A 308 29.73 -3.21 -10.72
CA ALA A 308 29.45 -1.92 -11.36
C ALA A 308 28.83 -0.89 -10.40
N VAL A 309 29.10 0.39 -10.66
CA VAL A 309 28.38 1.52 -10.06
C VAL A 309 27.24 1.98 -10.97
N ALA A 310 26.05 2.19 -10.41
CA ALA A 310 24.90 2.69 -11.16
C ALA A 310 24.99 4.20 -11.40
N LEU A 311 25.22 4.61 -12.64
CA LEU A 311 25.34 6.02 -13.03
C LEU A 311 23.96 6.69 -13.18
N PRO A 312 23.78 7.94 -12.71
CA PRO A 312 22.52 8.68 -12.82
C PRO A 312 22.37 9.50 -14.12
N ARG A 313 23.39 9.52 -14.99
CA ARG A 313 23.40 10.27 -16.25
C ARG A 313 24.13 9.47 -17.33
N MET A 314 23.81 9.72 -18.59
CA MET A 314 24.48 9.17 -19.78
C MET A 314 25.88 9.79 -19.98
N THR A 315 26.76 9.64 -19.00
CA THR A 315 28.18 10.00 -19.09
C THR A 315 29.02 8.76 -19.42
N PRO A 316 30.17 8.92 -20.11
CA PRO A 316 31.11 7.81 -20.30
C PRO A 316 31.55 7.28 -18.92
N PRO A 317 31.46 5.96 -18.67
CA PRO A 317 31.82 5.38 -17.38
C PRO A 317 33.35 5.34 -17.24
N THR A 318 33.86 5.55 -16.03
CA THR A 318 35.27 5.28 -15.74
C THR A 318 35.53 3.77 -15.62
N PRO A 319 36.78 3.29 -15.82
CA PRO A 319 37.12 1.87 -15.66
C PRO A 319 36.75 1.28 -14.30
N ASP A 320 36.80 2.09 -13.23
CA ASP A 320 36.47 1.67 -11.87
C ASP A 320 34.95 1.61 -11.59
N GLU A 321 34.13 2.26 -12.42
CA GLU A 321 32.67 2.24 -12.34
C GLU A 321 32.05 1.12 -13.20
N MET A 322 32.80 0.59 -14.17
CA MET A 322 32.37 -0.49 -15.06
C MET A 322 32.40 -1.85 -14.35
N GLY A 323 31.34 -2.62 -14.56
CA GLY A 323 31.27 -4.01 -14.11
C GLY A 323 31.93 -5.00 -15.07
N HIS A 324 32.27 -6.17 -14.55
CA HIS A 324 32.83 -7.29 -15.29
C HIS A 324 31.93 -8.53 -15.20
N CYS A 325 31.70 -9.21 -16.32
CA CYS A 325 30.95 -10.46 -16.39
C CYS A 325 31.49 -11.33 -17.53
N ASP A 326 31.74 -12.62 -17.27
CA ASP A 326 32.46 -13.48 -18.21
C ASP A 326 31.63 -13.77 -19.48
N ASN A 327 30.32 -14.02 -19.33
CA ASN A 327 29.39 -14.16 -20.44
C ASN A 327 28.05 -13.46 -20.13
N VAL A 328 27.56 -12.63 -21.06
CA VAL A 328 26.20 -12.09 -21.04
C VAL A 328 25.50 -12.50 -22.31
N TYR A 329 24.40 -13.25 -22.20
CA TYR A 329 23.72 -13.80 -23.37
C TYR A 329 22.22 -14.01 -23.17
N LEU A 330 21.47 -13.91 -24.27
CA LEU A 330 20.06 -14.25 -24.35
C LEU A 330 19.91 -15.77 -24.54
N THR A 331 19.03 -16.39 -23.76
CA THR A 331 18.67 -17.83 -23.90
C THR A 331 17.16 -17.99 -23.85
N GLU A 332 16.63 -18.92 -24.62
CA GLU A 332 15.25 -19.40 -24.49
C GLU A 332 15.20 -20.54 -23.48
N VAL A 333 14.44 -20.38 -22.40
CA VAL A 333 14.22 -21.45 -21.41
C VAL A 333 12.73 -21.78 -21.42
N GLY A 334 12.35 -22.80 -22.19
CA GLY A 334 10.96 -22.98 -22.63
C GLY A 334 10.56 -21.83 -23.56
N ASP A 335 9.32 -21.34 -23.43
CA ASP A 335 8.78 -20.28 -24.28
C ASP A 335 9.14 -18.85 -23.82
N THR A 336 10.12 -18.70 -22.93
CA THR A 336 10.50 -17.41 -22.34
C THR A 336 11.97 -17.09 -22.63
N HIS A 337 12.20 -15.98 -23.34
CA HIS A 337 13.53 -15.39 -23.48
C HIS A 337 14.00 -14.82 -22.12
N VAL A 338 15.22 -15.16 -21.74
CA VAL A 338 15.89 -14.65 -20.54
C VAL A 338 17.29 -14.15 -20.87
N VAL A 339 17.67 -13.00 -20.32
CA VAL A 339 19.07 -12.55 -20.30
C VAL A 339 19.75 -13.18 -19.08
N VAL A 340 20.87 -13.86 -19.35
CA VAL A 340 21.73 -14.48 -18.35
C VAL A 340 23.04 -13.69 -18.29
N PHE A 341 23.37 -13.20 -17.09
CA PHE A 341 24.69 -12.70 -16.71
C PHE A 341 25.39 -13.81 -15.94
N LYS A 342 26.33 -14.51 -16.60
CA LYS A 342 27.02 -15.67 -16.03
C LYS A 342 28.49 -15.34 -15.73
N HIS A 343 28.92 -15.70 -14.53
CA HIS A 343 30.33 -15.78 -14.16
C HIS A 343 30.80 -17.23 -14.23
N GLU A 344 32.01 -17.45 -14.75
CA GLU A 344 32.66 -18.76 -14.82
C GLU A 344 33.61 -19.00 -13.64
N LYS A 345 34.08 -17.94 -12.99
CA LYS A 345 34.81 -18.02 -11.71
C LYS A 345 33.85 -18.10 -10.53
N GLU A 346 34.26 -18.81 -9.49
CA GLU A 346 33.54 -18.94 -8.22
C GLU A 346 33.51 -17.64 -7.39
N ASP A 347 34.20 -16.58 -7.82
CA ASP A 347 34.18 -15.23 -7.21
C ASP A 347 32.81 -14.50 -7.31
N GLY A 348 31.77 -15.16 -7.80
CA GLY A 348 30.44 -14.60 -8.01
C GLY A 348 29.67 -14.37 -6.70
N LEU A 349 29.60 -13.12 -6.23
CA LEU A 349 28.91 -12.72 -4.99
C LEU A 349 27.41 -13.05 -4.92
N ILE A 350 26.77 -13.43 -6.03
CA ILE A 350 25.34 -13.75 -6.14
C ILE A 350 25.15 -14.95 -7.08
N SER A 351 24.37 -15.93 -6.65
CA SER A 351 23.96 -17.10 -7.44
C SER A 351 22.43 -17.15 -7.55
N THR A 352 21.92 -17.49 -8.74
CA THR A 352 20.49 -17.57 -9.02
C THR A 352 20.06 -19.02 -9.25
N VAL A 353 19.10 -19.50 -8.45
CA VAL A 353 18.39 -20.76 -8.69
C VAL A 353 17.22 -20.49 -9.64
N VAL A 354 17.26 -21.08 -10.83
CA VAL A 354 16.17 -21.02 -11.81
C VAL A 354 15.22 -22.18 -11.56
N ILE A 355 14.06 -21.90 -10.97
CA ILE A 355 13.01 -22.89 -10.74
C ILE A 355 12.21 -23.07 -12.02
N ARG A 356 11.91 -24.33 -12.36
CA ARG A 356 10.96 -24.73 -13.39
C ARG A 356 9.73 -25.38 -12.75
N GLY A 357 8.53 -25.04 -13.21
CA GLY A 357 7.29 -25.58 -12.63
C GLY A 357 6.08 -25.44 -13.53
N SER A 358 5.11 -26.35 -13.35
CA SER A 358 3.87 -26.39 -14.13
C SER A 358 2.85 -25.32 -13.74
N THR A 359 2.87 -24.87 -12.49
CA THR A 359 1.96 -23.82 -11.97
C THR A 359 2.74 -22.83 -11.11
N ASP A 360 2.29 -21.56 -11.10
CA ASP A 360 2.93 -20.48 -10.34
C ASP A 360 2.83 -20.74 -8.83
N ASN A 361 1.69 -21.24 -8.34
CA ASN A 361 1.48 -21.64 -6.95
C ASN A 361 2.53 -22.66 -6.46
N LEU A 362 2.84 -23.68 -7.27
CA LEU A 362 3.87 -24.66 -6.92
C LEU A 362 5.26 -24.01 -6.87
N MET A 363 5.56 -23.07 -7.77
CA MET A 363 6.83 -22.35 -7.74
C MET A 363 6.94 -21.37 -6.56
N ASP A 364 5.84 -20.77 -6.10
CA ASP A 364 5.79 -19.98 -4.87
C ASP A 364 6.10 -20.84 -3.63
N ASP A 365 5.59 -22.07 -3.58
CA ASP A 365 5.86 -22.98 -2.46
C ASP A 365 7.29 -23.57 -2.50
N ILE A 366 7.87 -23.77 -3.70
CA ILE A 366 9.29 -24.14 -3.85
C ILE A 366 10.22 -22.96 -3.54
N GLU A 367 9.87 -21.73 -3.93
CA GLU A 367 10.61 -20.51 -3.55
C GLU A 367 10.69 -20.38 -2.02
N ARG A 368 9.57 -20.59 -1.31
CA ARG A 368 9.53 -20.66 0.16
C ARG A 368 10.33 -21.83 0.75
N ALA A 369 10.54 -22.93 0.03
CA ALA A 369 11.36 -24.04 0.50
C ALA A 369 12.86 -23.76 0.30
N ILE A 370 13.20 -23.03 -0.77
CA ILE A 370 14.57 -22.54 -1.00
C ILE A 370 14.93 -21.48 0.03
N ASP A 371 14.07 -20.49 0.27
CA ASP A 371 14.33 -19.41 1.25
C ASP A 371 14.60 -19.96 2.66
N ASP A 372 13.79 -20.90 3.15
CA ASP A 372 14.03 -21.57 4.46
C ASP A 372 15.30 -22.43 4.45
N GLY A 373 15.64 -23.07 3.33
CA GLY A 373 16.90 -23.80 3.20
C GLY A 373 18.13 -22.89 3.28
N VAL A 374 18.07 -21.72 2.65
CA VAL A 374 19.12 -20.68 2.71
C VAL A 374 19.19 -20.06 4.11
N ASN A 375 18.05 -19.83 4.76
CA ASN A 375 17.97 -19.37 6.15
C ASN A 375 18.54 -20.41 7.14
N THR A 376 18.27 -21.70 6.91
CA THR A 376 18.86 -22.81 7.66
C THR A 376 20.39 -22.82 7.53
N PHE A 377 20.92 -22.63 6.32
CA PHE A 377 22.37 -22.49 6.10
C PHE A 377 22.95 -21.27 6.83
N LYS A 378 22.30 -20.10 6.76
CA LYS A 378 22.66 -18.89 7.53
C LYS A 378 22.68 -19.13 9.04
N VAL A 379 21.78 -19.96 9.57
CA VAL A 379 21.76 -20.37 10.98
C VAL A 379 22.95 -21.28 11.30
N LEU A 380 23.23 -22.28 10.47
CA LEU A 380 24.35 -23.21 10.65
C LEU A 380 25.73 -22.52 10.60
N VAL A 381 25.88 -21.47 9.79
CA VAL A 381 27.07 -20.60 9.76
C VAL A 381 27.29 -19.89 11.11
N ARG A 382 26.23 -19.61 11.87
CA ARG A 382 26.30 -18.96 13.20
C ARG A 382 26.46 -19.96 14.34
N ASP A 383 25.74 -21.08 14.29
CA ASP A 383 25.75 -22.14 15.31
C ASP A 383 25.64 -23.51 14.64
N LYS A 384 26.72 -24.28 14.72
CA LYS A 384 26.89 -25.57 14.02
C LYS A 384 26.20 -26.75 14.71
N ARG A 385 25.59 -26.55 15.88
CA ARG A 385 25.02 -27.62 16.73
C ARG A 385 23.69 -28.15 16.19
N LEU A 386 23.57 -29.48 16.16
CA LEU A 386 22.44 -30.21 15.59
C LEU A 386 21.79 -31.12 16.64
N ILE A 387 20.47 -31.23 16.56
CA ILE A 387 19.61 -32.01 17.45
C ILE A 387 18.73 -32.98 16.63
N PRO A 388 18.33 -34.13 17.18
CA PRO A 388 17.52 -35.11 16.46
C PRO A 388 16.08 -34.60 16.29
N GLY A 389 15.57 -34.65 15.06
CA GLY A 389 14.23 -34.15 14.71
C GLY A 389 13.09 -35.13 14.98
N ALA A 390 11.99 -34.97 14.23
CA ALA A 390 10.81 -35.85 14.20
C ALA A 390 10.21 -36.22 15.58
N GLY A 391 10.27 -35.30 16.56
CA GLY A 391 9.71 -35.50 17.90
C GLY A 391 10.66 -36.11 18.93
N ALA A 392 11.88 -36.53 18.55
CA ALA A 392 12.85 -37.12 19.48
C ALA A 392 13.30 -36.10 20.54
N THR A 393 13.70 -34.91 20.12
CA THR A 393 14.07 -33.81 21.04
C THR A 393 12.89 -33.43 21.95
N GLU A 394 11.68 -33.33 21.40
CA GLU A 394 10.48 -32.95 22.13
C GLU A 394 10.11 -33.96 23.24
N ILE A 395 10.21 -35.27 22.99
CA ILE A 395 9.93 -36.31 23.99
C ILE A 395 11.03 -36.38 25.06
N GLU A 396 12.30 -36.21 24.70
CA GLU A 396 13.39 -36.15 25.68
C GLU A 396 13.24 -34.93 26.61
N LEU A 397 12.85 -33.77 26.07
CA LEU A 397 12.52 -32.59 26.87
C LEU A 397 11.32 -32.85 27.78
N ALA A 398 10.23 -33.43 27.26
CA ALA A 398 9.03 -33.76 28.05
C ALA A 398 9.37 -34.65 29.25
N LYS A 399 10.16 -35.71 29.03
CA LYS A 399 10.65 -36.63 30.07
C LYS A 399 11.45 -35.88 31.15
N GLN A 400 12.47 -35.12 30.77
CA GLN A 400 13.36 -34.45 31.73
C GLN A 400 12.67 -33.31 32.49
N ILE A 401 11.81 -32.52 31.83
CA ILE A 401 11.06 -31.44 32.49
C ILE A 401 10.02 -32.03 33.45
N THR A 402 9.41 -33.17 33.14
CA THR A 402 8.51 -33.88 34.08
C THR A 402 9.26 -34.31 35.34
N SER A 403 10.45 -34.90 35.20
CA SER A 403 11.32 -35.25 36.34
C SER A 403 11.74 -34.01 37.15
N TYR A 404 12.04 -32.89 36.49
CA TYR A 404 12.30 -31.62 37.17
C TYR A 404 11.07 -31.11 37.94
N GLY A 405 9.87 -31.21 37.35
CA GLY A 405 8.61 -30.87 38.01
C GLY A 405 8.32 -31.69 39.27
N GLU A 406 8.84 -32.91 39.37
CA GLU A 406 8.77 -33.74 40.59
C GLU A 406 9.76 -33.33 41.67
N SER A 407 10.90 -32.75 41.27
CA SER A 407 11.89 -32.21 42.21
C SER A 407 11.49 -30.85 42.82
N CYS A 408 10.57 -30.12 42.18
CA CYS A 408 10.14 -28.79 42.61
C CYS A 408 8.96 -28.85 43.60
N PRO A 409 9.14 -28.42 44.87
CA PRO A 409 8.02 -28.29 45.80
C PRO A 409 7.17 -27.05 45.48
N GLY A 410 5.86 -27.12 45.74
CA GLY A 410 4.94 -25.98 45.63
C GLY A 410 3.80 -26.20 44.62
N LEU A 411 3.12 -25.11 44.24
CA LEU A 411 2.04 -25.13 43.23
C LEU A 411 2.61 -25.12 41.80
N ASP A 412 3.78 -24.52 41.60
CA ASP A 412 4.49 -24.45 40.32
C ASP A 412 4.69 -25.82 39.66
N GLN A 413 4.80 -26.89 40.44
CA GLN A 413 4.97 -28.27 39.94
C GLN A 413 3.90 -28.65 38.90
N TYR A 414 2.66 -28.19 39.10
CA TYR A 414 1.55 -28.50 38.20
C TYR A 414 1.72 -27.78 36.85
N ALA A 415 2.15 -26.52 36.90
CA ALA A 415 2.46 -25.74 35.70
C ALA A 415 3.70 -26.28 34.98
N ILE A 416 4.75 -26.71 35.69
CA ILE A 416 5.96 -27.31 35.10
C ILE A 416 5.63 -28.65 34.42
N LYS A 417 4.83 -29.53 35.04
CA LYS A 417 4.39 -30.80 34.43
C LYS A 417 3.51 -30.56 33.19
N LYS A 418 2.59 -29.60 33.24
CA LYS A 418 1.78 -29.22 32.05
C LYS A 418 2.62 -28.55 30.95
N PHE A 419 3.70 -27.83 31.29
CA PHE A 419 4.66 -27.33 30.30
C PHE A 419 5.39 -28.48 29.59
N ALA A 420 5.73 -29.56 30.31
CA ALA A 420 6.32 -30.76 29.72
C ALA A 420 5.33 -31.48 28.77
N GLU A 421 4.08 -31.66 29.19
CA GLU A 421 3.02 -32.27 28.38
C GLU A 421 2.74 -31.51 27.07
N ALA A 422 2.99 -30.19 27.02
CA ALA A 422 2.84 -29.39 25.81
C ALA A 422 3.77 -29.85 24.66
N PHE A 423 4.92 -30.47 24.95
CA PHE A 423 5.82 -31.01 23.93
C PHE A 423 5.25 -32.24 23.21
N GLU A 424 4.31 -32.98 23.82
CA GLU A 424 3.66 -34.12 23.15
C GLU A 424 2.81 -33.70 21.94
N ALA A 425 2.44 -32.41 21.85
CA ALA A 425 1.65 -31.88 20.75
C ALA A 425 2.32 -32.08 19.38
N PHE A 426 3.65 -32.10 19.31
CA PHE A 426 4.41 -32.22 18.07
C PHE A 426 4.43 -33.64 17.47
N PRO A 427 4.91 -34.70 18.16
CA PRO A 427 4.81 -36.06 17.66
C PRO A 427 3.35 -36.49 17.47
N ARG A 428 2.41 -35.97 18.27
CA ARG A 428 0.96 -36.17 18.06
C ARG A 428 0.47 -35.54 16.75
N ALA A 429 0.88 -34.31 16.44
CA ALA A 429 0.54 -33.66 15.17
C ALA A 429 1.14 -34.38 13.96
N LEU A 430 2.40 -34.81 14.04
CA LEU A 430 3.04 -35.60 12.98
C LEU A 430 2.31 -36.92 12.75
N ALA A 431 1.98 -37.66 13.81
CA ALA A 431 1.22 -38.90 13.70
C ALA A 431 -0.17 -38.68 13.07
N GLU A 432 -0.93 -37.68 13.55
CA GLU A 432 -2.26 -37.35 13.00
C GLU A 432 -2.19 -36.99 11.51
N ASN A 433 -1.19 -36.21 11.10
CA ASN A 433 -0.99 -35.81 9.69
C ASN A 433 -0.53 -36.98 8.81
N SER A 434 0.15 -38.00 9.38
CA SER A 434 0.51 -39.25 8.72
C SER A 434 -0.57 -40.35 8.79
N GLY A 435 -1.74 -40.07 9.40
CA GLY A 435 -2.82 -41.06 9.58
C GLY A 435 -2.55 -42.13 10.67
N VAL A 436 -1.50 -41.96 11.46
CA VAL A 436 -1.10 -42.86 12.55
C VAL A 436 -1.75 -42.44 13.87
N LYS A 437 -2.14 -43.40 14.71
CA LYS A 437 -2.76 -43.10 16.01
C LYS A 437 -1.72 -42.57 17.01
N GLY A 438 -1.71 -41.25 17.21
CA GLY A 438 -0.72 -40.57 18.07
C GLY A 438 -0.56 -41.13 19.49
N SER A 439 -1.62 -41.69 20.10
CA SER A 439 -1.52 -42.32 21.44
C SER A 439 -0.64 -43.57 21.46
N GLU A 440 -0.62 -44.35 20.36
CA GLU A 440 0.22 -45.55 20.26
C GLU A 440 1.68 -45.16 20.01
N LEU A 441 1.91 -44.17 19.13
CA LEU A 441 3.24 -43.63 18.88
C LEU A 441 3.88 -43.08 20.16
N LEU A 442 3.16 -42.25 20.93
CA LEU A 442 3.67 -41.67 22.17
C LEU A 442 4.11 -42.76 23.17
N SER A 443 3.34 -43.84 23.30
CA SER A 443 3.70 -44.98 24.17
C SER A 443 5.02 -45.64 23.74
N LYS A 444 5.23 -45.84 22.43
CA LYS A 444 6.46 -46.43 21.90
C LYS A 444 7.67 -45.50 22.06
N LEU A 445 7.51 -44.20 21.77
CA LEU A 445 8.55 -43.19 21.95
C LEU A 445 8.98 -43.11 23.43
N TYR A 446 8.03 -43.03 24.37
CA TYR A 446 8.37 -43.00 25.80
C TYR A 446 9.06 -44.28 26.31
N SER A 447 8.80 -45.46 25.71
CA SER A 447 9.54 -46.70 26.00
C SER A 447 11.00 -46.59 25.53
N ALA A 448 11.22 -46.23 24.26
CA ALA A 448 12.56 -46.10 23.68
C ALA A 448 13.42 -45.04 24.43
N HIS A 449 12.81 -43.91 24.80
CA HIS A 449 13.47 -42.89 25.62
C HIS A 449 13.68 -43.34 27.07
N HIS A 450 12.87 -44.23 27.65
CA HIS A 450 13.15 -44.84 28.96
C HIS A 450 14.32 -45.81 28.92
N GLU A 451 14.46 -46.58 27.84
CA GLU A 451 15.58 -47.47 27.56
C GLU A 451 16.91 -46.72 27.33
N GLY A 452 16.84 -45.40 27.11
CA GLY A 452 17.99 -44.48 27.04
C GLY A 452 18.33 -43.98 25.64
N HIS A 453 17.54 -44.35 24.63
CA HIS A 453 17.77 -43.99 23.24
C HIS A 453 17.24 -42.58 22.91
N LYS A 454 18.04 -41.54 23.15
CA LYS A 454 17.68 -40.12 22.95
C LYS A 454 17.37 -39.72 21.49
N ASN A 455 17.89 -40.45 20.51
CA ASN A 455 17.79 -40.11 19.08
C ASN A 455 16.53 -40.69 18.40
N MET A 456 15.71 -41.45 19.12
CA MET A 456 14.61 -42.22 18.56
C MET A 456 13.39 -41.34 18.26
N GLY A 457 13.16 -41.08 16.97
CA GLY A 457 12.07 -40.23 16.49
C GLY A 457 10.99 -41.01 15.73
N PHE A 458 9.89 -40.33 15.39
CA PHE A 458 8.83 -40.92 14.59
C PHE A 458 9.29 -41.17 13.15
N ASP A 459 9.10 -42.39 12.66
CA ASP A 459 9.30 -42.72 11.25
C ASP A 459 7.99 -42.55 10.46
N ILE A 460 7.99 -41.64 9.49
CA ILE A 460 6.82 -41.34 8.63
C ILE A 460 6.67 -42.39 7.50
N GLU A 461 7.76 -43.03 7.09
CA GLU A 461 7.78 -44.02 6.00
C GLU A 461 7.51 -45.45 6.49
N GLY A 462 7.67 -45.69 7.79
CA GLY A 462 7.47 -47.00 8.41
C GLY A 462 6.01 -47.47 8.46
N GLU A 463 5.80 -48.78 8.52
CA GLU A 463 4.46 -49.37 8.66
C GLU A 463 3.86 -49.08 10.06
N GLY A 464 2.97 -48.11 10.13
CA GLY A 464 2.25 -47.73 11.34
C GLY A 464 3.08 -46.85 12.29
N PRO A 465 2.87 -46.92 13.62
CA PRO A 465 3.69 -46.19 14.57
C PRO A 465 5.03 -46.92 14.77
N ALA A 466 5.94 -46.73 13.81
CA ALA A 466 7.34 -47.12 13.86
C ALA A 466 8.21 -45.99 14.46
N VAL A 467 9.36 -46.36 15.00
CA VAL A 467 10.32 -45.45 15.61
C VAL A 467 11.72 -45.83 15.11
N LYS A 468 12.53 -44.83 14.75
CA LYS A 468 13.83 -44.99 14.10
C LYS A 468 14.85 -44.01 14.67
N ASP A 469 16.14 -44.33 14.58
CA ASP A 469 17.19 -43.38 14.97
C ASP A 469 17.29 -42.25 13.93
N MET A 470 17.08 -41.02 14.39
CA MET A 470 17.06 -39.84 13.53
C MET A 470 18.46 -39.43 13.04
N LEU A 471 19.52 -39.83 13.74
CA LEU A 471 20.90 -39.62 13.31
C LEU A 471 21.22 -40.52 12.11
N GLU A 472 20.82 -41.80 12.15
CA GLU A 472 20.96 -42.74 11.03
C GLU A 472 20.10 -42.34 9.83
N ALA A 473 18.90 -41.81 10.06
CA ALA A 473 18.04 -41.26 9.01
C ALA A 473 18.59 -39.93 8.42
N GLY A 474 19.51 -39.25 9.12
CA GLY A 474 19.98 -37.90 8.78
C GLY A 474 18.87 -36.84 8.89
N ILE A 475 17.94 -37.02 9.83
CA ILE A 475 16.84 -36.08 10.11
C ILE A 475 17.22 -35.24 11.33
N LEU A 476 18.04 -34.22 11.08
CA LEU A 476 18.58 -33.30 12.08
C LEU A 476 18.00 -31.90 11.90
N GLU A 477 17.79 -31.20 13.02
CA GLU A 477 17.36 -29.81 13.07
C GLU A 477 18.46 -28.94 13.72
N PRO A 478 18.66 -27.67 13.30
CA PRO A 478 19.60 -26.79 13.98
C PRO A 478 19.12 -26.43 15.40
N TYR A 479 20.02 -26.54 16.39
CA TYR A 479 19.76 -26.21 17.81
C TYR A 479 19.09 -24.83 17.98
N LEU A 480 19.56 -23.84 17.22
CA LEU A 480 19.15 -22.45 17.35
C LEU A 480 17.66 -22.23 16.95
N VAL A 481 17.11 -23.07 16.05
CA VAL A 481 15.70 -23.03 15.64
C VAL A 481 14.79 -23.30 16.83
N LYS A 482 15.00 -24.41 17.55
CA LYS A 482 14.21 -24.78 18.73
C LYS A 482 14.47 -23.84 19.91
N TYR A 483 15.71 -23.41 20.12
CA TYR A 483 16.05 -22.49 21.21
C TYR A 483 15.24 -21.18 21.14
N TRP A 484 15.17 -20.54 19.97
CA TRP A 484 14.32 -19.36 19.79
C TRP A 484 12.83 -19.71 19.74
N GLY A 485 12.46 -20.82 19.09
CA GLY A 485 11.06 -21.26 19.00
C GLY A 485 10.40 -21.45 20.37
N ILE A 486 11.02 -22.21 21.27
CA ILE A 486 10.53 -22.45 22.63
C ILE A 486 10.42 -21.14 23.41
N LYS A 487 11.44 -20.28 23.32
CA LYS A 487 11.52 -19.00 24.04
C LYS A 487 10.45 -18.01 23.56
N LEU A 488 10.29 -17.83 22.24
CA LEU A 488 9.32 -16.92 21.66
C LEU A 488 7.88 -17.39 21.90
N ALA A 489 7.61 -18.69 21.72
CA ALA A 489 6.30 -19.26 21.98
C ALA A 489 5.89 -19.16 23.46
N THR A 490 6.81 -19.44 24.39
CA THR A 490 6.53 -19.29 25.82
C THR A 490 6.25 -17.83 26.18
N ASN A 491 7.06 -16.89 25.68
CA ASN A 491 6.84 -15.45 25.89
C ASN A 491 5.49 -14.99 25.30
N ALA A 492 5.08 -15.51 24.14
CA ALA A 492 3.79 -15.21 23.53
C ALA A 492 2.62 -15.73 24.38
N ALA A 493 2.69 -16.99 24.84
CA ALA A 493 1.69 -17.59 25.72
C ALA A 493 1.57 -16.82 27.05
N ILE A 494 2.69 -16.49 27.69
CA ILE A 494 2.72 -15.66 28.90
C ILE A 494 2.09 -14.29 28.65
N THR A 495 2.40 -13.65 27.52
CA THR A 495 1.84 -12.33 27.19
C THR A 495 0.32 -12.41 26.96
N VAL A 496 -0.18 -13.49 26.36
CA VAL A 496 -1.62 -13.75 26.22
C VAL A 496 -2.28 -13.95 27.59
N LEU A 497 -1.68 -14.73 28.49
CA LEU A 497 -2.20 -14.98 29.84
C LEU A 497 -2.22 -13.72 30.70
N ARG A 498 -1.24 -12.81 30.56
CA ARG A 498 -1.19 -11.53 31.29
C ARG A 498 -2.32 -10.56 30.91
N VAL A 499 -3.07 -10.77 29.83
CA VAL A 499 -4.19 -9.90 29.43
C VAL A 499 -5.47 -10.34 30.14
N ASP A 500 -5.75 -9.72 31.28
CA ASP A 500 -6.94 -9.91 32.11
C ASP A 500 -8.16 -9.09 31.64
N GLN A 501 -7.90 -7.98 30.93
CA GLN A 501 -8.90 -7.06 30.39
C GLN A 501 -8.65 -6.74 28.92
N ALA A 502 -9.71 -6.74 28.11
CA ALA A 502 -9.65 -6.42 26.70
C ALA A 502 -10.83 -5.53 26.27
N THR A 503 -10.54 -4.32 25.77
CA THR A 503 -11.52 -3.46 25.11
C THR A 503 -11.50 -3.69 23.60
N ALA A 504 -12.52 -4.39 23.09
CA ALA A 504 -12.69 -4.66 21.67
C ALA A 504 -13.73 -3.72 21.06
N TRP A 505 -13.35 -3.03 19.99
CA TRP A 505 -14.27 -2.22 19.20
C TRP A 505 -15.00 -3.09 18.19
N ILE A 506 -16.31 -3.25 18.37
CA ILE A 506 -17.16 -3.87 17.36
C ILE A 506 -17.72 -2.76 16.48
N LEU A 507 -17.24 -2.70 15.23
CA LEU A 507 -17.98 -2.12 14.13
C LEU A 507 -19.32 -2.87 14.02
N VAL A 508 -20.39 -2.27 14.55
CA VAL A 508 -21.75 -2.82 14.44
C VAL A 508 -22.22 -2.59 13.01
N ILE A 509 -21.82 -3.49 12.11
CA ILE A 509 -22.43 -3.62 10.79
C ILE A 509 -23.82 -4.23 11.01
N SER A 510 -24.82 -3.37 11.14
CA SER A 510 -26.20 -3.78 11.39
C SER A 510 -26.81 -4.41 10.13
N GLY A 511 -26.72 -5.74 10.04
CA GLY A 511 -27.66 -6.54 9.26
C GLY A 511 -27.21 -6.98 7.87
N GLN A 512 -26.38 -8.03 7.80
CA GLN A 512 -26.71 -9.25 7.05
C GLN A 512 -25.79 -10.40 7.48
N LYS A 513 -26.34 -11.63 7.56
CA LYS A 513 -25.53 -12.84 7.82
C LYS A 513 -24.83 -13.25 6.53
N GLY A 514 -23.56 -12.90 6.40
CA GLY A 514 -22.68 -13.35 5.32
C GLY A 514 -21.23 -13.12 5.72
N LEU A 515 -20.48 -14.19 5.97
CA LEU A 515 -19.04 -14.11 6.24
C LEU A 515 -18.32 -13.80 4.92
N THR A 516 -17.79 -12.59 4.76
CA THR A 516 -16.82 -12.28 3.70
C THR A 516 -15.62 -11.52 4.27
N SER A 517 -14.43 -11.90 3.81
CA SER A 517 -13.15 -11.43 4.32
C SER A 517 -12.83 -10.01 3.85
N VAL A 518 -12.48 -9.13 4.79
CA VAL A 518 -11.95 -7.79 4.50
C VAL A 518 -10.47 -7.73 4.91
N HIS A 519 -9.58 -7.60 3.93
CA HIS A 519 -8.20 -7.20 4.15
C HIS A 519 -8.15 -5.72 4.59
N SER A 520 -7.38 -5.39 5.62
CA SER A 520 -6.94 -4.02 5.88
C SER A 520 -5.44 -3.96 6.20
N PRO A 521 -4.67 -3.05 5.58
CA PRO A 521 -3.25 -2.88 5.87
C PRO A 521 -3.05 -1.79 6.95
N PHE A 522 -3.27 -2.12 8.22
CA PHE A 522 -2.91 -1.24 9.32
C PHE A 522 -1.39 -1.25 9.56
N ARG A 523 -0.66 -0.36 8.87
CA ARG A 523 0.75 -0.07 9.19
C ARG A 523 0.85 0.84 10.42
N SER A 524 1.44 0.28 11.47
CA SER A 524 2.20 0.90 12.56
C SER A 524 2.41 2.43 12.51
N SER A 525 1.82 3.13 13.48
CA SER A 525 2.19 4.51 13.88
C SER A 525 2.31 4.67 15.41
N TRP A 526 2.54 3.57 16.12
CA TRP A 526 2.74 3.52 17.59
C TRP A 526 3.88 2.55 17.92
N LEU A 527 5.10 2.92 17.53
CA LEU A 527 6.37 2.35 18.00
C LEU A 527 7.53 3.13 17.36
N ASN A 528 7.74 4.38 17.81
CA ASN A 528 8.99 5.10 17.62
C ASN A 528 9.18 6.23 18.66
N GLN A 529 9.02 5.88 19.94
CA GLN A 529 9.50 6.66 21.08
C GLN A 529 10.03 5.67 22.13
N GLN A 530 11.15 6.04 22.76
CA GLN A 530 11.98 5.22 23.66
C GLN A 530 12.82 4.12 22.96
N GLY A 531 14.04 4.51 22.59
CA GLY A 531 15.05 3.66 21.97
C GLY A 531 16.31 4.46 21.68
N ASP A 532 16.79 5.22 22.66
CA ASP A 532 17.90 6.17 22.54
C ASP A 532 19.24 5.50 22.92
N PRO A 533 20.12 5.15 21.96
CA PRO A 533 21.26 4.27 22.22
C PRO A 533 22.49 5.07 22.70
N ASN A 534 22.35 5.84 23.79
CA ASN A 534 23.45 6.71 24.25
C ASN A 534 23.52 6.98 25.77
N LEU A 535 22.93 6.14 26.64
CA LEU A 535 22.90 6.42 28.09
C LEU A 535 23.21 5.24 29.06
N HIS A 536 24.13 4.34 28.72
CA HIS A 536 24.67 3.36 29.69
C HIS A 536 26.19 3.14 29.60
N ARG A 537 26.99 4.17 29.96
CA ARG A 537 28.39 3.98 30.38
C ARG A 537 28.90 5.08 31.32
N ALA A 538 28.32 5.18 32.53
CA ALA A 538 28.79 6.10 33.55
C ALA A 538 28.55 5.58 35.00
N ARG A 539 29.51 4.82 35.55
CA ARG A 539 29.98 4.85 36.96
C ARG A 539 30.97 3.69 37.24
N ARG A 540 31.99 3.98 38.06
CA ARG A 540 33.18 3.15 38.40
C ARG A 540 34.18 3.08 37.21
N THR A 541 35.46 3.43 37.30
CA THR A 541 36.36 3.85 38.41
C THR A 541 37.40 4.88 37.89
N SER A 542 37.65 5.99 38.59
CA SER A 542 38.87 6.28 39.38
C SER A 542 40.24 6.23 38.66
N THR A 543 40.88 7.42 38.56
CA THR A 543 42.34 7.73 38.61
C THR A 543 43.34 7.20 37.57
N ARG A 544 43.81 8.11 36.67
CA ARG A 544 45.20 8.43 36.20
C ARG A 544 45.08 9.13 34.82
N MET A 545 45.36 10.43 34.63
CA MET A 545 46.64 11.18 34.54
C MET A 545 47.50 10.89 33.29
N THR A 546 48.14 11.97 32.74
CA THR A 546 49.01 12.17 31.54
C THR A 546 48.28 12.43 30.20
N GLU A 547 48.29 13.66 29.63
CA GLU A 547 49.29 14.27 28.68
C GLU A 547 49.13 13.75 27.23
N CYS A 548 49.34 14.47 26.12
CA CYS A 548 49.45 15.92 25.79
C CYS A 548 49.29 16.09 24.24
N ASP A 549 49.28 17.34 23.75
CA ASP A 549 49.55 17.78 22.35
C ASP A 549 48.58 17.36 21.21
N ALA A 550 48.50 18.04 20.05
CA ALA A 550 48.65 19.47 19.68
C ALA A 550 48.13 19.70 18.23
N ASP A 551 47.97 20.97 17.86
CA ASP A 551 47.89 21.53 16.49
C ASP A 551 46.65 21.34 15.59
N ALA A 552 46.53 22.28 14.63
CA ALA A 552 45.29 22.71 13.98
C ALA A 552 45.50 23.04 12.46
N PRO A 553 44.85 24.04 11.82
CA PRO A 553 43.53 23.95 11.17
C PRO A 553 43.52 24.36 9.66
N CYS A 554 42.34 24.69 9.11
CA CYS A 554 42.07 25.43 7.84
C CYS A 554 42.07 24.60 6.53
N ARG A 555 41.36 24.95 5.43
CA ARG A 555 40.33 26.01 5.13
C ARG A 555 39.59 25.65 3.82
N CYS A 556 38.36 26.14 3.63
CA CYS A 556 37.73 26.27 2.30
C CYS A 556 38.07 27.64 1.66
N PRO A 557 37.86 27.80 0.34
CA PRO A 557 37.29 29.05 -0.17
C PRO A 557 36.19 28.88 -1.22
N VAL A 558 35.43 29.97 -1.43
CA VAL A 558 34.33 30.17 -2.39
C VAL A 558 34.77 31.22 -3.41
N THR A 559 34.26 31.17 -4.66
CA THR A 559 34.40 32.29 -5.62
C THR A 559 33.13 32.51 -6.46
N LEU A 560 32.93 33.77 -6.90
CA LEU A 560 31.75 34.35 -7.55
C LEU A 560 32.18 35.35 -8.66
N MET A 561 31.28 35.69 -9.62
CA MET A 561 31.29 36.69 -10.74
C MET A 561 31.00 35.99 -12.10
N GLY A 562 30.43 36.55 -13.19
CA GLY A 562 29.89 37.88 -13.61
C GLY A 562 29.99 37.99 -15.17
N ALA A 563 29.23 38.76 -15.98
CA ALA A 563 28.05 39.64 -15.83
C ALA A 563 27.35 39.85 -17.23
N ASP A 564 26.59 40.95 -17.43
CA ASP A 564 26.06 41.54 -18.71
C ASP A 564 25.00 40.77 -19.56
N GLY A 565 24.07 41.39 -20.33
CA GLY A 565 23.65 42.81 -20.41
C GLY A 565 22.78 43.20 -21.65
N SER A 566 21.62 43.87 -21.44
CA SER A 566 20.87 44.79 -22.36
C SER A 566 19.80 44.32 -23.40
N LYS A 567 18.52 44.69 -23.15
CA LYS A 567 17.47 45.40 -23.98
C LYS A 567 17.31 45.06 -25.50
N ASN A 568 16.12 45.02 -26.13
CA ASN A 568 15.00 46.00 -26.06
C ASN A 568 13.70 45.59 -26.85
N ARG A 569 12.50 45.89 -26.30
CA ARG A 569 11.22 46.34 -26.95
C ARG A 569 10.43 45.58 -28.06
N LYS A 570 9.11 45.48 -27.81
CA LYS A 570 7.87 45.56 -28.67
C LYS A 570 7.03 44.28 -28.99
N ARG A 571 5.71 44.41 -28.71
CA ARG A 571 4.51 43.69 -29.24
C ARG A 571 3.94 44.49 -30.46
N PRO A 572 2.85 44.11 -31.20
CA PRO A 572 1.79 43.09 -30.94
C PRO A 572 1.28 42.24 -32.15
N ALA A 573 0.17 41.48 -31.94
CA ALA A 573 -0.76 40.89 -32.94
C ALA A 573 -0.21 39.73 -33.82
N GLU A 574 -0.98 38.77 -34.38
CA GLU A 574 -2.41 38.37 -34.37
C GLU A 574 -2.54 36.93 -34.99
N GLY A 575 -3.71 36.25 -34.86
CA GLY A 575 -4.07 34.98 -35.53
C GLY A 575 -3.63 33.69 -34.78
N GLN A 576 -4.51 32.81 -34.28
CA GLN A 576 -5.54 31.92 -34.89
C GLN A 576 -4.98 30.68 -35.62
N GLU A 577 -5.39 29.50 -35.10
CA GLU A 577 -5.71 28.23 -35.81
C GLU A 577 -4.58 27.53 -36.63
N GLU A 578 -4.45 26.20 -36.71
CA GLU A 578 -5.21 25.07 -36.14
C GLU A 578 -4.32 23.80 -36.01
N GLU A 579 -4.90 22.66 -35.61
CA GLU A 579 -4.22 21.38 -35.31
C GLU A 579 -3.80 20.56 -36.55
N ASP A 580 -2.87 19.59 -36.40
CA ASP A 580 -3.05 18.17 -36.85
C ASP A 580 -1.77 17.29 -36.70
N PHE A 581 -1.81 15.97 -36.40
CA PHE A 581 -2.76 15.16 -35.62
C PHE A 581 -2.19 13.73 -35.36
N SER A 582 -2.67 13.07 -34.30
CA SER A 582 -2.88 11.61 -34.18
C SER A 582 -1.72 10.58 -34.23
N SER A 583 -1.58 9.84 -33.12
CA SER A 583 -1.79 8.38 -33.11
C SER A 583 -2.22 7.89 -31.72
N GLY A 584 -3.43 7.32 -31.59
CA GLY A 584 -3.96 6.82 -30.30
C GLY A 584 -5.45 7.08 -30.07
N TRP A 585 -5.98 8.21 -30.57
CA TRP A 585 -7.39 8.60 -30.34
C TRP A 585 -8.40 7.88 -31.25
N ARG A 586 -7.95 7.33 -32.39
CA ARG A 586 -8.85 6.71 -33.38
C ARG A 586 -9.64 5.51 -32.84
N GLY A 587 -9.08 4.72 -31.91
CA GLY A 587 -9.77 3.58 -31.30
C GLY A 587 -10.82 3.98 -30.24
N PHE A 588 -10.64 5.14 -29.60
CA PHE A 588 -11.57 5.63 -28.58
C PHE A 588 -12.78 6.33 -29.23
N LEU A 589 -12.54 7.21 -30.21
CA LEU A 589 -13.60 7.93 -30.91
C LEU A 589 -14.42 7.03 -31.85
N SER A 590 -13.85 5.95 -32.41
CA SER A 590 -14.61 4.99 -33.22
C SER A 590 -15.71 4.26 -32.42
N SER A 591 -15.58 4.19 -31.08
CA SER A 591 -16.65 3.63 -30.24
C SER A 591 -17.83 4.58 -30.04
N PHE A 592 -17.63 5.89 -30.17
CA PHE A 592 -18.61 6.94 -29.82
C PHE A 592 -19.45 7.48 -31.00
N GLY A 593 -19.24 7.02 -32.23
CA GLY A 593 -20.21 7.18 -33.32
C GLY A 593 -20.39 8.60 -33.87
N LEU A 594 -19.31 9.38 -33.98
CA LEU A 594 -19.32 10.68 -34.67
C LEU A 594 -18.92 10.52 -36.16
N SER A 595 -19.71 11.10 -37.06
CA SER A 595 -19.50 11.07 -38.51
C SER A 595 -18.97 12.40 -39.05
N ILE A 596 -17.93 12.36 -39.88
CA ILE A 596 -17.40 13.53 -40.61
C ILE A 596 -17.96 13.52 -42.06
N PRO A 597 -18.37 14.67 -42.64
CA PRO A 597 -18.92 14.72 -44.00
C PRO A 597 -17.90 14.36 -45.11
N PRO A 598 -18.35 13.85 -46.27
CA PRO A 598 -17.46 13.38 -47.33
C PRO A 598 -17.00 14.53 -48.25
N GLY A 599 -15.69 14.72 -48.38
CA GLY A 599 -15.18 15.90 -49.10
C GLY A 599 -13.76 15.85 -49.69
N LEU A 600 -13.07 14.71 -49.75
CA LEU A 600 -11.91 14.49 -50.65
C LEU A 600 -11.40 13.04 -50.56
N CYS A 601 -11.83 12.21 -51.51
CA CYS A 601 -11.21 10.92 -51.81
C CYS A 601 -11.09 10.78 -53.33
N ARG A 602 -9.86 10.85 -53.84
CA ARG A 602 -9.47 10.32 -55.16
C ARG A 602 -7.94 10.29 -55.29
N LEU A 603 -7.36 9.10 -55.06
CA LEU A 603 -6.50 8.38 -56.02
C LEU A 603 -5.89 7.15 -55.33
N ALA A 604 -6.65 6.04 -55.36
CA ALA A 604 -6.06 4.70 -55.42
C ALA A 604 -5.71 4.42 -56.91
N PRO A 605 -4.79 3.49 -57.26
CA PRO A 605 -5.03 2.02 -57.13
C PRO A 605 -3.71 1.21 -56.92
N SER A 606 -3.60 -0.14 -56.89
CA SER A 606 -4.49 -1.30 -56.66
C SER A 606 -3.70 -2.62 -56.61
N ALA A 607 -4.09 -3.56 -55.74
CA ALA A 607 -4.03 -5.03 -55.94
C ALA A 607 -4.93 -5.67 -54.83
N LEU A 608 -6.12 -6.22 -55.09
CA LEU A 608 -6.45 -7.53 -55.72
C LEU A 608 -6.00 -8.74 -54.84
N HIS A 609 -6.86 -9.70 -54.44
CA HIS A 609 -8.32 -9.87 -54.69
C HIS A 609 -8.95 -10.94 -53.76
N LEU A 610 -10.29 -10.86 -53.55
CA LEU A 610 -11.31 -11.91 -53.19
C LEU A 610 -11.00 -13.05 -52.19
N GLY A 611 -11.93 -13.58 -51.38
CA GLY A 611 -13.38 -13.40 -51.16
C GLY A 611 -13.84 -14.42 -50.08
N GLN A 612 -15.08 -14.61 -49.63
CA GLN A 612 -16.40 -14.02 -49.91
C GLN A 612 -17.24 -14.05 -48.60
N ARG A 613 -18.24 -13.17 -48.45
CA ARG A 613 -19.33 -13.30 -47.45
C ARG A 613 -20.57 -13.93 -48.10
N ARG A 614 -21.35 -14.69 -47.33
CA ARG A 614 -22.81 -14.83 -47.53
C ARG A 614 -23.54 -14.67 -46.19
N MET A 615 -24.68 -13.99 -46.24
CA MET A 615 -25.59 -13.80 -45.11
C MET A 615 -26.66 -14.89 -45.13
N LEU A 616 -27.08 -15.38 -43.96
CA LEU A 616 -28.38 -16.03 -43.76
C LEU A 616 -28.91 -15.65 -42.38
N GLN A 617 -30.19 -15.27 -42.31
CA GLN A 617 -30.93 -15.16 -41.05
C GLN A 617 -31.24 -16.57 -40.54
N GLY A 618 -31.11 -16.81 -39.24
CA GLY A 618 -31.46 -18.07 -38.59
C GLY A 618 -31.81 -17.87 -37.12
N LYS A 619 -32.78 -18.64 -36.61
CA LYS A 619 -33.19 -18.66 -35.19
C LYS A 619 -32.02 -19.08 -34.29
N PRO A 620 -32.01 -18.68 -32.99
CA PRO A 620 -31.16 -19.35 -32.01
C PRO A 620 -31.53 -20.84 -31.90
N PRO A 621 -30.57 -21.75 -31.73
CA PRO A 621 -30.84 -23.19 -31.65
C PRO A 621 -31.41 -23.58 -30.27
N ASP A 622 -32.35 -24.53 -30.28
CA ASP A 622 -32.94 -25.10 -29.08
C ASP A 622 -31.96 -26.01 -28.32
N ILE A 623 -32.01 -25.98 -26.99
CA ILE A 623 -31.17 -26.81 -26.11
C ILE A 623 -31.85 -28.19 -25.93
N PRO A 624 -31.16 -29.33 -26.14
CA PRO A 624 -31.77 -30.65 -26.04
C PRO A 624 -32.34 -30.99 -24.64
N GLU A 625 -33.61 -31.43 -24.61
CA GLU A 625 -34.39 -31.69 -23.37
C GLU A 625 -33.83 -32.77 -22.43
N HIS A 626 -32.80 -33.53 -22.82
CA HIS A 626 -32.24 -34.59 -21.98
C HIS A 626 -31.35 -34.08 -20.84
N VAL A 627 -30.88 -32.83 -20.88
CA VAL A 627 -30.03 -32.22 -19.84
C VAL A 627 -30.87 -31.74 -18.62
N LEU A 628 -32.18 -31.55 -18.79
CA LEU A 628 -33.06 -30.94 -17.78
C LEU A 628 -33.76 -31.93 -16.83
N ARG A 629 -33.50 -33.25 -16.91
CA ARG A 629 -34.23 -34.26 -16.12
C ARG A 629 -33.49 -34.83 -14.90
N LEU A 630 -32.27 -34.38 -14.58
CA LEU A 630 -31.45 -34.93 -13.48
C LEU A 630 -31.30 -34.03 -12.24
N ALA A 631 -31.97 -32.87 -12.19
CA ALA A 631 -31.99 -32.02 -10.99
C ALA A 631 -33.38 -31.39 -10.77
N GLY A 632 -34.23 -32.07 -10.00
CA GLY A 632 -35.56 -31.58 -9.64
C GLY A 632 -35.52 -30.46 -8.58
N VAL A 633 -35.17 -29.24 -9.00
CA VAL A 633 -35.23 -28.03 -8.15
C VAL A 633 -35.85 -26.87 -8.95
N GLY A 634 -36.92 -26.27 -8.42
CA GLY A 634 -37.69 -25.22 -9.13
C GLY A 634 -36.94 -23.88 -9.32
N PRO A 635 -37.46 -22.99 -10.18
CA PRO A 635 -36.76 -21.81 -10.71
C PRO A 635 -36.68 -20.62 -9.73
N GLY A 636 -36.48 -20.88 -8.43
CA GLY A 636 -36.39 -19.86 -7.37
C GLY A 636 -34.99 -19.65 -6.78
N LYS A 637 -33.96 -20.41 -7.23
CA LYS A 637 -32.63 -20.44 -6.58
C LYS A 637 -31.42 -20.47 -7.53
N LEU A 638 -31.56 -19.98 -8.76
CA LEU A 638 -30.46 -19.83 -9.72
C LEU A 638 -30.21 -18.35 -10.07
N ARG A 639 -29.76 -17.59 -9.06
CA ARG A 639 -28.79 -16.51 -9.26
C ARG A 639 -27.58 -16.87 -8.41
N ALA A 640 -26.68 -17.67 -8.99
CA ALA A 640 -25.38 -17.92 -8.40
C ALA A 640 -24.64 -16.58 -8.29
N GLU A 641 -24.11 -16.28 -7.11
CA GLU A 641 -23.33 -15.07 -6.86
C GLU A 641 -21.99 -15.20 -7.59
N TRP A 642 -21.84 -14.48 -8.71
CA TRP A 642 -20.53 -14.27 -9.30
C TRP A 642 -19.77 -13.33 -8.37
N SER A 643 -18.73 -13.84 -7.69
CA SER A 643 -17.86 -13.01 -6.86
C SER A 643 -17.27 -11.89 -7.71
N LEU A 644 -17.67 -10.64 -7.45
CA LEU A 644 -17.12 -9.48 -8.12
C LEU A 644 -15.59 -9.48 -7.92
N PRO A 645 -14.78 -9.26 -8.99
CA PRO A 645 -13.33 -9.18 -8.87
C PRO A 645 -12.88 -8.27 -7.73
N GLY A 646 -11.85 -8.66 -6.98
CA GLY A 646 -11.45 -8.01 -5.73
C GLY A 646 -11.10 -6.51 -5.85
N PHE A 647 -10.83 -6.00 -7.06
CA PHE A 647 -10.64 -4.56 -7.29
C PHE A 647 -11.96 -3.75 -7.30
N ILE A 648 -13.13 -4.38 -7.46
CA ILE A 648 -14.46 -3.74 -7.42
C ILE A 648 -14.91 -3.59 -5.97
N THR A 649 -14.70 -4.63 -5.16
CA THR A 649 -15.08 -4.62 -3.74
C THR A 649 -14.35 -3.56 -2.93
N LEU A 650 -13.11 -3.19 -3.31
CA LEU A 650 -12.36 -2.09 -2.70
C LEU A 650 -13.10 -0.74 -2.68
N PHE A 651 -13.94 -0.45 -3.69
CA PHE A 651 -14.65 0.84 -3.81
C PHE A 651 -16.14 0.76 -3.41
N LEU A 652 -16.61 -0.40 -2.93
CA LEU A 652 -17.92 -0.53 -2.31
C LEU A 652 -17.82 -0.18 -0.81
N PRO A 653 -18.90 0.34 -0.19
CA PRO A 653 -20.20 0.71 -0.79
C PRO A 653 -20.22 2.10 -1.46
N GLU A 654 -19.17 2.92 -1.33
CA GLU A 654 -19.19 4.34 -1.74
C GLU A 654 -19.54 4.50 -3.23
N PHE A 655 -18.83 3.76 -4.09
CA PHE A 655 -19.08 3.70 -5.52
C PHE A 655 -19.82 2.39 -5.86
N PRO A 656 -21.14 2.40 -6.12
CA PRO A 656 -21.84 1.21 -6.61
C PRO A 656 -21.30 0.78 -7.98
N HIS A 657 -21.14 -0.54 -8.17
CA HIS A 657 -20.73 -1.05 -9.48
C HIS A 657 -21.90 -1.02 -10.46
N ARG A 658 -21.67 -0.39 -11.63
CA ARG A 658 -22.63 -0.36 -12.74
C ARG A 658 -21.95 -0.84 -14.00
N THR A 659 -22.54 -1.84 -14.65
CA THR A 659 -22.18 -2.26 -16.01
C THR A 659 -22.66 -1.19 -17.00
N VAL A 660 -21.76 -0.24 -17.29
CA VAL A 660 -21.79 0.81 -18.33
C VAL A 660 -23.15 1.05 -19.04
N PRO A 661 -23.95 2.04 -18.60
CA PRO A 661 -25.09 2.57 -19.36
C PRO A 661 -24.66 3.57 -20.46
N GLY A 662 -23.45 3.41 -21.00
CA GLY A 662 -22.60 4.48 -21.57
C GLY A 662 -23.09 5.20 -22.84
N TYR A 663 -24.20 4.75 -23.45
CA TYR A 663 -24.81 5.39 -24.62
C TYR A 663 -26.31 5.66 -24.48
N LYS A 664 -26.97 5.02 -23.52
CA LYS A 664 -28.44 5.02 -23.42
C LYS A 664 -28.98 6.13 -22.50
N HIS A 665 -28.22 6.52 -21.47
CA HIS A 665 -28.67 7.49 -20.47
C HIS A 665 -27.98 8.85 -20.60
N PHE A 666 -26.67 8.91 -20.86
CA PHE A 666 -25.96 10.19 -20.98
C PHE A 666 -25.53 10.49 -22.42
N GLN A 667 -25.52 11.78 -22.77
CA GLN A 667 -24.94 12.35 -23.98
C GLN A 667 -23.76 13.24 -23.58
N VAL A 668 -22.53 12.89 -23.96
CA VAL A 668 -21.38 13.79 -23.76
C VAL A 668 -21.51 14.98 -24.69
N LEU A 669 -21.38 16.20 -24.15
CA LEU A 669 -21.50 17.45 -24.90
C LEU A 669 -20.12 18.06 -25.22
N SER A 670 -19.27 18.21 -24.21
CA SER A 670 -17.95 18.83 -24.35
C SER A 670 -16.98 18.40 -23.25
N TYR A 671 -15.71 18.62 -23.48
CA TYR A 671 -14.68 18.63 -22.43
C TYR A 671 -14.72 19.96 -21.68
N ILE A 672 -14.46 19.97 -20.37
CA ILE A 672 -14.43 21.16 -19.52
C ILE A 672 -12.97 21.50 -19.14
N ALA A 673 -12.31 20.62 -18.40
CA ALA A 673 -10.99 20.88 -17.84
C ALA A 673 -10.21 19.58 -17.54
N LYS A 674 -8.89 19.70 -17.32
CA LYS A 674 -8.04 18.62 -16.82
C LYS A 674 -7.93 18.74 -15.30
N GLY A 675 -8.70 17.93 -14.57
CA GLY A 675 -8.55 17.82 -13.13
C GLY A 675 -7.25 17.09 -12.74
N SER A 676 -6.91 17.17 -11.45
CA SER A 676 -5.75 16.51 -10.82
C SER A 676 -5.66 15.01 -11.06
N PHE A 677 -6.81 14.34 -11.27
CA PHE A 677 -6.91 12.89 -11.47
C PHE A 677 -7.55 12.46 -12.80
N GLY A 678 -7.80 13.38 -13.74
CA GLY A 678 -8.39 13.05 -15.04
C GLY A 678 -9.25 14.17 -15.66
N PRO A 679 -9.80 13.93 -16.86
CA PRO A 679 -10.67 14.90 -17.54
C PRO A 679 -12.01 15.09 -16.81
N ILE A 680 -12.55 16.29 -16.90
CA ILE A 680 -13.91 16.64 -16.49
C ILE A 680 -14.74 16.87 -17.75
N LEU A 681 -15.86 16.15 -17.87
CA LEU A 681 -16.72 16.15 -19.06
C LEU A 681 -18.08 16.78 -18.74
N LYS A 682 -18.57 17.60 -19.66
CA LYS A 682 -19.95 18.11 -19.67
C LYS A 682 -20.84 17.04 -20.30
N VAL A 683 -21.82 16.54 -19.56
CA VAL A 683 -22.79 15.55 -20.04
C VAL A 683 -24.21 16.04 -19.87
N LYS A 684 -25.10 15.66 -20.79
CA LYS A 684 -26.54 15.85 -20.68
C LYS A 684 -27.19 14.51 -20.35
N ASP A 685 -28.07 14.46 -19.36
CA ASP A 685 -28.93 13.30 -19.17
C ASP A 685 -30.02 13.27 -20.24
N LYS A 686 -30.27 12.10 -20.83
CA LYS A 686 -31.28 11.89 -21.85
C LYS A 686 -32.67 11.76 -21.25
N THR A 687 -32.83 11.30 -20.00
CA THR A 687 -34.14 11.22 -19.34
C THR A 687 -34.59 12.61 -18.90
N ASP A 688 -33.72 13.33 -18.20
CA ASP A 688 -34.09 14.56 -17.48
C ASP A 688 -33.74 15.83 -18.28
N GLN A 689 -33.01 15.70 -19.40
CA GLN A 689 -32.50 16.80 -20.23
C GLN A 689 -31.62 17.84 -19.49
N LYS A 690 -31.33 17.64 -18.20
CA LYS A 690 -30.42 18.47 -17.41
C LYS A 690 -28.96 18.19 -17.75
N THR A 691 -28.11 19.20 -17.60
CA THR A 691 -26.67 19.14 -17.86
C THR A 691 -25.90 19.02 -16.55
N TYR A 692 -24.86 18.19 -16.55
CA TYR A 692 -24.07 17.81 -15.38
C TYR A 692 -22.57 17.81 -15.70
N ALA A 693 -21.74 18.01 -14.67
CA ALA A 693 -20.29 17.87 -14.74
C ALA A 693 -19.90 16.49 -14.22
N VAL A 694 -19.28 15.67 -15.07
CA VAL A 694 -18.79 14.34 -14.69
C VAL A 694 -17.26 14.36 -14.62
N LYS A 695 -16.75 14.32 -13.39
CA LYS A 695 -15.33 14.18 -13.05
C LYS A 695 -14.95 12.70 -13.21
N GLN A 696 -14.30 12.36 -14.33
CA GLN A 696 -14.10 10.96 -14.75
C GLN A 696 -13.07 10.85 -15.88
N VAL A 697 -11.86 10.39 -15.56
CA VAL A 697 -11.31 9.07 -15.98
C VAL A 697 -10.13 8.84 -15.03
N ILE A 698 -10.38 8.36 -13.80
CA ILE A 698 -9.29 7.90 -12.93
C ILE A 698 -9.13 6.39 -13.15
N PRO A 699 -8.01 5.89 -13.70
CA PRO A 699 -7.74 4.47 -13.77
C PRO A 699 -7.61 3.92 -12.35
N LYS A 700 -8.31 2.82 -12.04
CA LYS A 700 -8.19 2.18 -10.71
C LYS A 700 -6.75 1.73 -10.40
N SER A 701 -5.98 1.39 -11.44
CA SER A 701 -4.54 1.13 -11.37
C SER A 701 -3.75 2.36 -10.90
N GLU A 702 -4.15 3.56 -11.29
CA GLU A 702 -3.49 4.81 -10.91
C GLU A 702 -3.84 5.24 -9.48
N ILE A 703 -5.09 5.05 -9.04
CA ILE A 703 -5.50 5.23 -7.63
C ILE A 703 -4.64 4.36 -6.71
N LEU A 704 -4.46 3.09 -7.07
CA LEU A 704 -3.65 2.15 -6.30
C LEU A 704 -2.15 2.49 -6.37
N ARG A 705 -1.64 2.92 -7.54
CA ARG A 705 -0.25 3.36 -7.71
C ARG A 705 0.10 4.58 -6.85
N LEU A 706 -0.82 5.54 -6.73
CA LEU A 706 -0.62 6.78 -5.98
C LEU A 706 -1.03 6.68 -4.50
N GLY A 707 -1.67 5.58 -4.09
CA GLY A 707 -2.11 5.36 -2.71
C GLY A 707 -3.29 6.22 -2.26
N VAL A 708 -3.99 6.88 -3.19
CA VAL A 708 -5.06 7.87 -2.91
C VAL A 708 -6.46 7.27 -2.73
N LEU A 709 -6.56 5.95 -2.47
CA LEU A 709 -7.83 5.22 -2.36
C LEU A 709 -8.78 5.82 -1.32
N GLU A 710 -8.30 6.03 -0.09
CA GLU A 710 -9.12 6.58 1.00
C GLU A 710 -9.51 8.03 0.74
N GLN A 711 -8.64 8.81 0.09
CA GLN A 711 -8.89 10.19 -0.29
C GLN A 711 -10.06 10.29 -1.29
N SER A 712 -10.10 9.41 -2.30
CA SER A 712 -11.23 9.34 -3.25
C SER A 712 -12.55 8.85 -2.63
N LYS A 713 -12.50 8.08 -1.52
CA LYS A 713 -13.70 7.70 -0.76
C LYS A 713 -14.20 8.86 0.10
N GLU A 714 -13.30 9.49 0.86
CA GLU A 714 -13.62 10.59 1.77
C GLU A 714 -14.25 11.78 1.03
N GLU A 715 -13.79 12.09 -0.20
CA GLU A 715 -14.40 13.11 -1.08
C GLU A 715 -15.92 12.87 -1.26
N VAL A 716 -16.31 11.64 -1.62
CA VAL A 716 -17.72 11.25 -1.83
C VAL A 716 -18.49 11.18 -0.51
N ILE A 717 -17.87 10.69 0.57
CA ILE A 717 -18.50 10.59 1.89
C ILE A 717 -18.84 12.00 2.43
N VAL A 718 -17.91 12.95 2.30
CA VAL A 718 -18.11 14.35 2.68
C VAL A 718 -19.20 15.00 1.83
N GLN A 719 -19.12 14.91 0.51
CA GLN A 719 -20.12 15.52 -0.39
C GLN A 719 -21.52 14.92 -0.25
N ARG A 720 -21.67 13.64 0.15
CA ARG A 720 -22.99 13.05 0.45
C ARG A 720 -23.61 13.55 1.75
N GLN A 721 -22.80 14.00 2.72
CA GLN A 721 -23.25 14.43 4.04
C GLN A 721 -23.46 15.95 4.15
N VAL A 722 -22.76 16.72 3.31
CA VAL A 722 -22.80 18.19 3.27
C VAL A 722 -23.81 18.63 2.21
N ARG A 723 -24.82 19.40 2.61
CA ARG A 723 -25.73 20.13 1.71
C ARG A 723 -25.84 21.57 2.17
N HIS A 724 -25.44 22.52 1.33
CA HIS A 724 -25.41 23.94 1.66
C HIS A 724 -25.47 24.77 0.36
N PRO A 725 -26.21 25.89 0.28
CA PRO A 725 -26.41 26.65 -0.97
C PRO A 725 -25.12 27.08 -1.68
N PHE A 726 -24.06 27.35 -0.91
CA PHE A 726 -22.72 27.77 -1.36
C PHE A 726 -21.69 26.62 -1.41
N VAL A 727 -22.13 25.36 -1.38
CA VAL A 727 -21.30 24.18 -1.61
C VAL A 727 -21.76 23.48 -2.89
N HIS A 728 -20.83 22.87 -3.62
CA HIS A 728 -21.13 22.17 -4.87
C HIS A 728 -21.71 20.77 -4.62
N ASP A 729 -22.98 20.57 -4.98
CA ASP A 729 -23.73 19.34 -4.73
C ASP A 729 -23.30 18.15 -5.61
N LEU A 730 -23.14 16.98 -4.97
CA LEU A 730 -22.96 15.68 -5.63
C LEU A 730 -24.31 15.08 -6.00
N GLN A 731 -24.48 14.70 -7.26
CA GLN A 731 -25.71 14.11 -7.79
C GLN A 731 -25.64 12.57 -7.83
N ASP A 732 -24.55 12.00 -8.36
CA ASP A 732 -24.37 10.54 -8.42
C ASP A 732 -22.88 10.15 -8.45
N CYS A 733 -22.56 8.90 -8.13
CA CYS A 733 -21.23 8.32 -8.35
C CYS A 733 -21.30 6.80 -8.53
N TRP A 734 -20.40 6.25 -9.35
CA TRP A 734 -20.37 4.83 -9.67
C TRP A 734 -18.99 4.36 -10.11
N GLN A 735 -18.81 3.04 -10.22
CA GLN A 735 -17.56 2.43 -10.69
C GLN A 735 -17.80 1.43 -11.84
N THR A 736 -16.87 1.38 -12.79
CA THR A 736 -16.81 0.36 -13.85
C THR A 736 -15.67 -0.64 -13.58
N GLN A 737 -15.36 -1.49 -14.56
CA GLN A 737 -14.24 -2.44 -14.47
C GLN A 737 -12.87 -1.73 -14.38
N HIS A 738 -12.73 -0.50 -14.90
CA HIS A 738 -11.43 0.17 -14.96
C HIS A 738 -11.40 1.59 -14.36
N HIS A 739 -12.55 2.25 -14.21
CA HIS A 739 -12.62 3.68 -13.85
C HIS A 739 -13.63 3.99 -12.75
N LEU A 740 -13.43 5.13 -12.07
CA LEU A 740 -14.40 5.76 -11.17
C LEU A 740 -15.06 6.98 -11.82
N TYR A 741 -16.28 7.27 -11.38
CA TYR A 741 -17.17 8.28 -11.94
C TYR A 741 -17.79 9.07 -10.78
N ILE A 742 -17.60 10.39 -10.77
CA ILE A 742 -18.24 11.34 -9.85
C ILE A 742 -19.02 12.35 -10.70
N MET A 743 -20.30 12.55 -10.38
CA MET A 743 -21.23 13.37 -11.16
C MET A 743 -21.85 14.45 -10.27
N CYS A 744 -21.59 15.71 -10.62
CA CYS A 744 -22.05 16.88 -9.89
C CYS A 744 -22.86 17.81 -10.82
N ASP A 745 -23.51 18.82 -10.26
CA ASP A 745 -24.20 19.83 -11.06
C ASP A 745 -23.24 20.61 -11.97
N TYR A 746 -23.70 21.02 -13.16
CA TYR A 746 -22.89 21.83 -14.06
C TYR A 746 -23.06 23.32 -13.77
N CYS A 747 -21.97 23.98 -13.39
CA CYS A 747 -21.87 25.45 -13.31
C CYS A 747 -21.49 26.01 -14.68
N SER A 748 -22.38 26.77 -15.31
CA SER A 748 -22.19 27.34 -16.66
C SER A 748 -21.22 28.51 -16.71
N THR A 749 -21.14 29.30 -15.63
CA THR A 749 -20.33 30.52 -15.52
C THR A 749 -18.82 30.23 -15.35
N GLY A 750 -18.43 28.98 -15.04
CA GLY A 750 -17.04 28.57 -14.86
C GLY A 750 -16.48 28.79 -13.45
N ASP A 751 -15.16 28.86 -13.35
CA ASP A 751 -14.42 29.10 -12.10
C ASP A 751 -14.09 30.59 -11.88
N LEU A 752 -13.90 30.96 -10.60
CA LEU A 752 -13.58 32.33 -10.20
C LEU A 752 -12.21 32.79 -10.71
N TYR A 753 -11.28 31.87 -10.97
CA TYR A 753 -9.94 32.18 -11.48
C TYR A 753 -9.98 32.73 -12.92
N THR A 754 -10.75 32.07 -13.79
CA THR A 754 -11.01 32.53 -15.16
C THR A 754 -11.65 33.91 -15.14
N TYR A 755 -12.61 34.14 -14.24
CA TYR A 755 -13.26 35.44 -14.09
C TYR A 755 -12.30 36.54 -13.57
N TRP A 756 -11.43 36.20 -12.63
CA TRP A 756 -10.36 37.08 -12.16
C TRP A 756 -9.35 37.43 -13.27
N GLN A 757 -9.00 36.49 -14.15
CA GLN A 757 -8.14 36.78 -15.31
C GLN A 757 -8.77 37.77 -16.29
N MET A 758 -10.10 37.77 -16.44
CA MET A 758 -10.82 38.68 -17.35
C MET A 758 -10.95 40.10 -16.80
N ILE A 759 -11.14 40.25 -15.48
CA ILE A 759 -11.44 41.54 -14.83
C ILE A 759 -10.22 42.16 -14.13
N GLY A 760 -9.29 41.35 -13.66
CA GLY A 760 -8.08 41.75 -12.94
C GLY A 760 -8.33 42.18 -11.48
N GLN A 761 -9.22 43.14 -11.24
CA GLN A 761 -9.50 43.69 -9.92
C GLN A 761 -11.01 43.80 -9.66
N PHE A 762 -11.47 43.22 -8.56
CA PHE A 762 -12.88 43.31 -8.15
C PHE A 762 -13.17 44.56 -7.31
N SER A 763 -14.41 45.05 -7.37
CA SER A 763 -14.87 46.11 -6.48
C SER A 763 -14.96 45.60 -5.03
N GLU A 764 -14.74 46.49 -4.07
CA GLU A 764 -14.78 46.13 -2.64
C GLU A 764 -16.12 45.53 -2.21
N ASP A 765 -17.23 46.01 -2.79
CA ASP A 765 -18.57 45.51 -2.48
C ASP A 765 -18.78 44.08 -2.99
N THR A 766 -18.29 43.76 -4.19
CA THR A 766 -18.27 42.39 -4.71
C THR A 766 -17.43 41.47 -3.83
N VAL A 767 -16.23 41.89 -3.44
CA VAL A 767 -15.39 41.08 -2.56
C VAL A 767 -16.03 40.87 -1.18
N ARG A 768 -16.75 41.87 -0.65
CA ARG A 768 -17.48 41.74 0.63
C ARG A 768 -18.57 40.66 0.56
N VAL A 769 -19.30 40.57 -0.56
CA VAL A 769 -20.28 39.50 -0.80
C VAL A 769 -19.57 38.14 -0.89
N PHE A 770 -18.50 38.04 -1.68
CA PHE A 770 -17.72 36.79 -1.79
C PHE A 770 -17.12 36.32 -0.46
N ALA A 771 -16.67 37.25 0.39
CA ALA A 771 -16.19 36.95 1.74
C ALA A 771 -17.30 36.40 2.65
N ALA A 772 -18.53 36.91 2.52
CA ALA A 772 -19.68 36.42 3.28
C ALA A 772 -20.12 35.01 2.82
N GLU A 773 -20.29 34.79 1.51
CA GLU A 773 -20.73 33.50 0.97
C GLU A 773 -19.72 32.37 1.28
N LEU A 774 -18.43 32.62 1.06
CA LEU A 774 -17.35 31.66 1.39
C LEU A 774 -17.18 31.48 2.90
N GLY A 775 -17.35 32.55 3.68
CA GLY A 775 -17.31 32.50 5.15
C GLY A 775 -18.42 31.61 5.72
N CYS A 776 -19.64 31.71 5.18
CA CYS A 776 -20.75 30.82 5.55
C CYS A 776 -20.47 29.36 5.15
N ALA A 777 -19.97 29.12 3.93
CA ALA A 777 -19.62 27.76 3.47
C ALA A 777 -18.53 27.09 4.34
N LEU A 778 -17.45 27.80 4.65
CA LEU A 778 -16.37 27.29 5.50
C LEU A 778 -16.82 27.13 6.96
N GLY A 779 -17.59 28.08 7.50
CA GLY A 779 -18.19 27.99 8.82
C GLY A 779 -19.06 26.74 9.00
N PHE A 780 -19.91 26.45 8.00
CA PHE A 780 -20.73 25.24 7.97
C PHE A 780 -19.87 23.96 8.00
N LEU A 781 -18.86 23.86 7.12
CA LEU A 781 -17.95 22.71 7.08
C LEU A 781 -17.22 22.50 8.41
N HIS A 782 -16.73 23.58 9.03
CA HIS A 782 -15.98 23.54 10.29
C HIS A 782 -16.88 23.13 11.47
N ASP A 783 -18.16 23.52 11.48
CA ASP A 783 -19.11 23.10 12.52
C ASP A 783 -19.47 21.60 12.41
N PHE A 784 -19.38 21.00 11.22
CA PHE A 784 -19.43 19.55 11.01
C PHE A 784 -18.09 18.82 11.30
N GLY A 785 -17.03 19.58 11.58
CA GLY A 785 -15.67 19.06 11.84
C GLY A 785 -14.93 18.64 10.56
N ILE A 786 -15.19 19.31 9.44
CA ILE A 786 -14.55 19.05 8.14
C ILE A 786 -13.63 20.22 7.81
N ILE A 787 -12.38 19.94 7.43
CA ILE A 787 -11.41 20.93 6.92
C ILE A 787 -11.23 20.73 5.41
N HIS A 788 -11.20 21.83 4.64
CA HIS A 788 -11.16 21.80 3.17
C HIS A 788 -9.73 21.62 2.60
N ARG A 789 -8.77 22.35 3.16
CA ARG A 789 -7.31 22.26 2.88
C ARG A 789 -6.82 22.67 1.49
N ASP A 790 -7.70 22.93 0.52
CA ASP A 790 -7.32 23.50 -0.79
C ASP A 790 -8.34 24.56 -1.26
N VAL A 791 -8.55 25.61 -0.44
CA VAL A 791 -9.38 26.77 -0.80
C VAL A 791 -8.60 27.69 -1.74
N LYS A 792 -9.04 27.79 -2.99
CA LYS A 792 -8.42 28.59 -4.06
C LYS A 792 -9.45 29.01 -5.12
N MET A 793 -9.12 29.97 -5.97
CA MET A 793 -10.04 30.52 -6.98
C MET A 793 -10.52 29.48 -8.01
N GLU A 794 -9.66 28.54 -8.36
CA GLU A 794 -9.93 27.45 -9.30
C GLU A 794 -10.94 26.43 -8.75
N ASN A 795 -11.08 26.35 -7.42
CA ASN A 795 -12.00 25.45 -6.72
C ASN A 795 -13.32 26.16 -6.31
N ILE A 796 -13.55 27.38 -6.78
CA ILE A 796 -14.77 28.15 -6.51
C ILE A 796 -15.49 28.39 -7.83
N LEU A 797 -16.69 27.85 -7.95
CA LEU A 797 -17.52 27.91 -9.15
C LEU A 797 -18.60 28.98 -9.02
N LEU A 798 -18.95 29.61 -10.14
CA LEU A 798 -20.01 30.62 -10.23
C LEU A 798 -21.29 30.02 -10.84
N THR A 799 -22.45 30.58 -10.50
CA THR A 799 -23.77 30.08 -10.94
C THR A 799 -24.57 31.17 -11.65
N ASP A 800 -25.24 30.84 -12.75
CA ASP A 800 -25.98 31.82 -13.58
C ASP A 800 -27.26 32.40 -12.93
N ASN A 801 -27.62 31.97 -11.71
CA ASN A 801 -28.87 32.37 -11.02
C ASN A 801 -28.79 33.79 -10.41
N GLY A 802 -28.22 34.76 -11.13
CA GLY A 802 -28.11 36.15 -10.70
C GLY A 802 -29.42 36.92 -10.82
N GLU A 803 -30.34 36.73 -9.87
CA GLU A 803 -31.52 37.61 -9.76
C GLU A 803 -31.32 38.76 -8.75
N LYS A 804 -31.68 39.95 -9.22
CA LYS A 804 -31.94 41.21 -8.47
C LYS A 804 -30.82 41.88 -7.68
N TRP A 805 -29.82 41.17 -7.12
CA TRP A 805 -28.83 41.79 -6.20
C TRP A 805 -27.35 41.47 -6.44
N SER A 806 -27.01 40.47 -7.26
CA SER A 806 -25.63 40.24 -7.74
C SER A 806 -25.65 39.96 -9.23
N ALA A 807 -25.01 40.83 -10.03
CA ALA A 807 -24.84 40.62 -11.47
C ALA A 807 -23.83 39.50 -11.81
N LEU A 808 -23.23 38.87 -10.79
CA LEU A 808 -22.13 37.91 -10.90
C LEU A 808 -22.54 36.48 -10.55
N GLY A 809 -23.78 36.27 -10.08
CA GLY A 809 -24.21 34.98 -9.54
C GLY A 809 -23.74 34.72 -8.11
N HIS A 810 -24.02 33.51 -7.62
CA HIS A 810 -23.61 33.03 -6.30
C HIS A 810 -22.43 32.05 -6.39
N LEU A 811 -21.52 32.11 -5.42
CA LEU A 811 -20.37 31.21 -5.31
C LEU A 811 -20.77 29.81 -4.82
N ARG A 812 -20.10 28.78 -5.33
CA ARG A 812 -20.12 27.41 -4.81
C ARG A 812 -18.72 26.85 -4.64
N LEU A 813 -18.37 26.46 -3.42
CA LEU A 813 -17.09 25.79 -3.12
C LEU A 813 -17.12 24.34 -3.62
N ALA A 814 -16.10 23.96 -4.39
CA ALA A 814 -15.96 22.67 -5.07
C ALA A 814 -14.59 22.01 -4.79
N ASP A 815 -14.43 20.78 -5.30
CA ASP A 815 -13.26 19.90 -5.16
C ASP A 815 -12.86 19.54 -3.72
N PHE A 816 -13.66 18.67 -3.11
CA PHE A 816 -13.39 18.10 -1.78
C PHE A 816 -12.29 17.02 -1.79
N GLY A 817 -11.56 16.86 -2.89
CA GLY A 817 -10.52 15.84 -3.03
C GLY A 817 -9.39 15.93 -2.00
N LEU A 818 -9.12 17.11 -1.43
CA LEU A 818 -8.15 17.29 -0.33
C LEU A 818 -8.81 17.49 1.05
N SER A 819 -10.14 17.42 1.16
CA SER A 819 -10.84 17.57 2.44
C SER A 819 -10.56 16.43 3.41
N ARG A 820 -10.80 16.64 4.71
CA ARG A 820 -10.71 15.60 5.75
C ARG A 820 -11.58 15.93 6.95
N ARG A 821 -12.12 14.92 7.61
CA ARG A 821 -12.75 15.09 8.93
C ARG A 821 -11.73 15.16 10.07
N LEU A 822 -11.87 16.15 10.96
CA LEU A 822 -11.12 16.30 12.20
C LEU A 822 -12.04 16.07 13.40
N GLU A 823 -11.63 15.20 14.33
CA GLU A 823 -12.30 15.08 15.63
C GLU A 823 -12.14 16.38 16.45
N ARG A 824 -12.98 16.59 17.48
CA ARG A 824 -12.87 17.78 18.35
C ARG A 824 -11.52 17.81 19.04
N GLY A 825 -10.70 18.82 18.74
CA GLY A 825 -9.31 18.96 19.23
C GLY A 825 -8.27 18.23 18.37
N GLY A 826 -8.69 17.51 17.34
CA GLY A 826 -7.80 16.87 16.36
C GLY A 826 -7.01 17.89 15.52
N ARG A 827 -5.81 17.47 15.10
CA ARG A 827 -4.87 18.26 14.30
C ARG A 827 -4.42 17.44 13.09
N ALA A 828 -4.28 18.09 11.93
CA ALA A 828 -3.70 17.50 10.72
C ALA A 828 -2.19 17.77 10.67
N PHE A 829 -1.45 16.87 10.00
CA PHE A 829 0.02 16.90 9.91
C PHE A 829 0.55 16.81 8.47
N THR A 830 -0.33 16.58 7.49
CA THR A 830 0.04 16.40 6.08
C THR A 830 0.13 17.76 5.38
N ILE A 831 1.29 18.07 4.80
CA ILE A 831 1.47 19.23 3.91
C ILE A 831 0.73 18.95 2.60
N CYS A 832 -0.38 19.64 2.33
CA CYS A 832 -1.20 19.45 1.14
C CYS A 832 -1.98 20.72 0.80
N GLY A 833 -2.37 20.86 -0.47
CA GLY A 833 -3.02 22.06 -1.03
C GLY A 833 -2.10 22.83 -1.98
N THR A 834 -2.52 24.02 -2.38
CA THR A 834 -1.77 24.89 -3.31
C THR A 834 -0.81 25.82 -2.56
N ILE A 835 0.51 25.69 -2.78
CA ILE A 835 1.60 26.31 -1.98
C ILE A 835 1.39 27.81 -1.70
N GLN A 836 0.87 28.57 -2.68
CA GLN A 836 0.63 30.01 -2.56
C GLN A 836 -0.42 30.40 -1.51
N TYR A 837 -1.40 29.52 -1.26
CA TYR A 837 -2.51 29.76 -0.32
C TYR A 837 -2.25 29.13 1.06
N MET A 838 -1.23 28.27 1.21
CA MET A 838 -0.98 27.54 2.45
C MET A 838 -0.62 28.45 3.64
N ALA A 839 -1.14 28.10 4.81
CA ALA A 839 -0.81 28.72 6.08
C ALA A 839 0.62 28.35 6.55
N PRO A 840 1.32 29.21 7.32
CA PRO A 840 2.70 28.97 7.75
C PRO A 840 2.88 27.73 8.65
N GLU A 841 1.83 27.29 9.36
CA GLU A 841 1.81 26.03 10.10
C GLU A 841 1.71 24.80 9.19
N VAL A 842 1.00 24.89 8.06
CA VAL A 842 0.95 23.82 7.05
C VAL A 842 2.29 23.72 6.33
N LEU A 843 2.86 24.85 5.91
CA LEU A 843 4.16 24.93 5.25
C LEU A 843 5.34 24.48 6.14
N SER A 844 5.20 24.51 7.47
CA SER A 844 6.21 24.02 8.40
C SER A 844 6.13 22.52 8.70
N GLY A 845 5.11 21.82 8.17
CA GLY A 845 4.80 20.43 8.56
C GLY A 845 4.30 20.30 10.00
N GLY A 846 3.88 21.41 10.62
CA GLY A 846 3.37 21.45 11.98
C GLY A 846 1.92 20.95 12.09
N PRO A 847 1.45 20.67 13.31
CA PRO A 847 0.05 20.34 13.54
C PRO A 847 -0.86 21.55 13.30
N TYR A 848 -1.76 21.46 12.33
CA TYR A 848 -2.73 22.51 11.99
C TYR A 848 -4.19 22.08 12.24
N ASN A 849 -5.09 23.05 12.32
CA ASN A 849 -6.53 22.87 12.55
C ASN A 849 -7.32 23.63 11.47
N HIS A 850 -8.63 23.75 11.66
CA HIS A 850 -9.55 24.49 10.78
C HIS A 850 -9.14 25.94 10.45
N ALA A 851 -8.25 26.58 11.23
CA ALA A 851 -7.70 27.92 10.96
C ALA A 851 -6.98 28.04 9.60
N ALA A 852 -6.41 26.93 9.08
CA ALA A 852 -5.69 26.96 7.80
C ALA A 852 -6.59 27.32 6.60
N ASP A 853 -7.88 26.98 6.63
CA ASP A 853 -8.84 27.37 5.59
C ASP A 853 -9.15 28.88 5.67
N TRP A 854 -9.19 29.46 6.87
CA TRP A 854 -9.40 30.90 7.07
C TRP A 854 -8.20 31.72 6.61
N TRP A 855 -6.98 31.23 6.81
CA TRP A 855 -5.78 31.81 6.20
C TRP A 855 -5.86 31.79 4.67
N SER A 856 -6.24 30.65 4.09
CA SER A 856 -6.39 30.48 2.63
C SER A 856 -7.42 31.46 2.06
N LEU A 857 -8.55 31.66 2.76
CA LEU A 857 -9.55 32.69 2.42
C LEU A 857 -8.95 34.11 2.49
N GLY A 858 -8.15 34.44 3.51
CA GLY A 858 -7.48 35.73 3.63
C GLY A 858 -6.56 36.06 2.44
N ILE A 859 -5.75 35.09 2.00
CA ILE A 859 -4.90 35.21 0.80
C ILE A 859 -5.74 35.38 -0.48
N LEU A 860 -6.85 34.65 -0.58
CA LEU A 860 -7.78 34.76 -1.71
C LEU A 860 -8.42 36.15 -1.78
N LEU A 861 -8.98 36.65 -0.68
CA LEU A 861 -9.60 37.99 -0.61
C LEU A 861 -8.59 39.09 -0.92
N PHE A 862 -7.36 39.04 -0.37
CA PHE A 862 -6.30 39.98 -0.73
C PHE A 862 -6.03 40.00 -2.25
N THR A 863 -5.99 38.82 -2.88
CA THR A 863 -5.68 38.68 -4.31
C THR A 863 -6.80 39.22 -5.20
N LEU A 864 -8.07 39.02 -4.84
CA LEU A 864 -9.23 39.59 -5.55
C LEU A 864 -9.26 41.13 -5.49
N VAL A 865 -8.88 41.69 -4.33
CA VAL A 865 -8.91 43.14 -4.05
C VAL A 865 -7.75 43.89 -4.68
N THR A 866 -6.56 43.31 -4.67
CA THR A 866 -5.33 43.96 -5.17
C THR A 866 -5.01 43.61 -6.63
N GLY A 867 -5.70 42.62 -7.19
CA GLY A 867 -5.45 42.08 -8.53
C GLY A 867 -4.09 41.39 -8.67
N LYS A 868 -3.41 41.07 -7.56
CA LYS A 868 -2.09 40.43 -7.52
C LYS A 868 -1.98 39.53 -6.31
N PHE A 869 -1.25 38.42 -6.44
CA PHE A 869 -0.90 37.59 -5.29
C PHE A 869 0.05 38.36 -4.35
N PRO A 870 -0.05 38.17 -3.01
CA PRO A 870 0.86 38.80 -2.05
C PRO A 870 2.33 38.43 -2.31
N MET A 871 2.57 37.21 -2.78
CA MET A 871 3.89 36.67 -3.09
C MET A 871 3.83 35.74 -4.30
N PRO A 872 4.91 35.64 -5.10
CA PRO A 872 4.99 34.68 -6.19
C PRO A 872 5.12 33.23 -5.66
N PRO A 873 4.76 32.22 -6.46
CA PRO A 873 4.98 30.81 -6.11
C PRO A 873 6.47 30.48 -6.03
N GLU A 874 6.86 29.77 -4.97
CA GLU A 874 8.17 29.16 -4.83
C GLU A 874 8.10 27.64 -5.12
N PRO A 875 9.20 27.02 -5.61
CA PRO A 875 9.22 25.58 -5.87
C PRO A 875 9.13 24.73 -4.60
N ASP A 876 9.65 25.24 -3.47
CA ASP A 876 9.75 24.51 -2.20
C ASP A 876 8.94 25.14 -1.08
N HIS A 877 8.25 24.30 -0.31
CA HIS A 877 7.50 24.68 0.88
C HIS A 877 8.37 25.40 1.94
N CYS A 878 9.65 25.01 2.10
CA CYS A 878 10.58 25.71 3.00
C CYS A 878 10.93 27.13 2.53
N SER A 879 11.08 27.34 1.22
CA SER A 879 11.35 28.65 0.63
C SER A 879 10.12 29.55 0.72
N MET A 880 8.93 29.00 0.44
CA MET A 880 7.66 29.69 0.67
C MET A 880 7.48 30.09 2.14
N LEU A 881 7.72 29.17 3.08
CA LEU A 881 7.63 29.45 4.53
C LEU A 881 8.54 30.60 4.95
N ARG A 882 9.77 30.66 4.44
CA ARG A 882 10.70 31.76 4.73
C ARG A 882 10.13 33.09 4.24
N LYS A 883 9.59 33.13 3.02
CA LYS A 883 8.94 34.34 2.47
C LYS A 883 7.69 34.75 3.25
N VAL A 884 6.78 33.81 3.56
CA VAL A 884 5.56 34.06 4.36
C VAL A 884 5.92 34.67 5.72
N ARG A 885 6.99 34.17 6.36
CA ARG A 885 7.48 34.68 7.65
C ARG A 885 8.22 36.01 7.56
N SER A 886 8.82 36.36 6.42
CA SER A 886 9.56 37.63 6.25
C SER A 886 8.73 38.76 5.63
N PHE A 887 7.60 38.46 5.00
CA PHE A 887 6.82 39.46 4.27
C PHE A 887 6.09 40.44 5.22
N PRO A 888 6.25 41.76 5.03
CA PRO A 888 5.38 42.75 5.65
C PRO A 888 4.09 42.85 4.83
N TYR A 889 2.96 42.44 5.42
CA TYR A 889 1.65 42.58 4.80
C TYR A 889 1.17 44.03 4.91
N GLU A 890 1.74 44.93 4.11
CA GLU A 890 1.30 46.32 4.02
C GLU A 890 0.05 46.42 3.14
N THR A 891 -1.07 46.85 3.73
CA THR A 891 -2.31 47.11 2.99
C THR A 891 -2.19 48.39 2.16
N PRO A 892 -2.54 48.38 0.85
CA PRO A 892 -2.59 49.59 0.04
C PRO A 892 -3.47 50.70 0.65
N LEU A 893 -2.98 51.94 0.64
CA LEU A 893 -3.66 53.14 1.16
C LEU A 893 -4.96 53.50 0.40
N SER A 894 -5.30 52.77 -0.67
CA SER A 894 -6.49 52.99 -1.51
C SER A 894 -7.72 52.19 -1.05
N LEU A 895 -7.64 51.45 0.05
CA LEU A 895 -8.69 50.53 0.52
C LEU A 895 -9.58 51.15 1.60
N SER A 896 -10.85 50.78 1.64
CA SER A 896 -11.72 51.18 2.74
C SER A 896 -11.26 50.57 4.06
N SER A 897 -11.28 51.39 5.11
CA SER A 897 -10.86 51.01 6.47
C SER A 897 -11.43 49.67 6.96
N PRO A 898 -12.73 49.34 6.77
CA PRO A 898 -13.27 48.06 7.23
C PRO A 898 -12.70 46.83 6.50
N LEU A 899 -12.46 46.93 5.18
CA LEU A 899 -11.94 45.81 4.39
C LEU A 899 -10.44 45.62 4.62
N ALA A 900 -9.70 46.72 4.74
CA ALA A 900 -8.28 46.69 5.13
C ALA A 900 -8.11 46.07 6.53
N LEU A 901 -8.93 46.45 7.51
CA LEU A 901 -8.93 45.85 8.85
C LEU A 901 -9.28 44.36 8.81
N LEU A 902 -10.29 43.94 8.05
CA LEU A 902 -10.70 42.54 7.94
C LEU A 902 -9.56 41.64 7.41
N ILE A 903 -8.91 42.05 6.31
CA ILE A 903 -7.80 41.33 5.70
C ILE A 903 -6.59 41.31 6.66
N THR A 904 -6.34 42.44 7.35
CA THR A 904 -5.25 42.58 8.32
C THR A 904 -5.47 41.70 9.56
N GLU A 905 -6.68 41.64 10.12
CA GLU A 905 -6.99 40.78 11.27
C GLU A 905 -6.92 39.30 10.91
N VAL A 906 -7.51 38.87 9.78
CA VAL A 906 -7.49 37.47 9.35
C VAL A 906 -6.06 36.99 9.08
N ILE A 907 -5.21 37.79 8.44
CA ILE A 907 -3.83 37.39 8.11
C ILE A 907 -2.88 37.55 9.32
N LEU A 908 -2.92 38.65 10.07
CA LEU A 908 -1.98 38.90 11.16
C LEU A 908 -2.35 38.18 12.48
N GLU A 909 -3.64 38.08 12.85
CA GLU A 909 -4.01 37.40 14.11
C GLU A 909 -3.78 35.89 14.01
N LEU A 910 -3.94 35.29 12.81
CA LEU A 910 -3.58 33.89 12.54
C LEU A 910 -2.06 33.67 12.43
N ARG A 911 -1.28 34.64 11.93
CA ARG A 911 0.20 34.56 11.86
C ARG A 911 0.85 34.39 13.23
N GLU A 912 0.30 35.02 14.27
CA GLU A 912 0.86 34.96 15.62
C GLU A 912 0.22 33.89 16.54
N ARG A 913 -1.09 33.61 16.42
CA ARG A 913 -1.80 32.71 17.35
C ARG A 913 -2.88 31.84 16.67
N PRO A 914 -2.52 30.67 16.12
CA PRO A 914 -3.48 29.76 15.45
C PRO A 914 -4.57 29.18 16.39
N ASP A 915 -4.42 29.31 17.71
CA ASP A 915 -5.41 28.86 18.69
C ASP A 915 -6.61 29.84 18.86
N ARG A 916 -6.62 30.98 18.15
CA ARG A 916 -7.65 32.04 18.26
C ARG A 916 -8.66 32.13 17.11
N ALA A 917 -8.85 31.07 16.32
CA ALA A 917 -9.83 31.06 15.20
C ALA A 917 -11.25 31.55 15.58
N ALA A 918 -11.71 31.32 16.82
CA ALA A 918 -13.00 31.82 17.31
C ALA A 918 -13.09 33.37 17.40
N LYS A 919 -11.97 34.07 17.52
CA LYS A 919 -11.93 35.55 17.53
C LYS A 919 -11.94 36.11 16.11
N ALA A 920 -11.21 35.50 15.17
CA ALA A 920 -11.33 35.81 13.75
C ALA A 920 -12.75 35.54 13.21
N ARG A 921 -13.40 34.44 13.64
CA ARG A 921 -14.83 34.16 13.35
C ARG A 921 -15.75 35.29 13.84
N ARG A 922 -15.53 35.83 15.06
CA ARG A 922 -16.28 36.99 15.57
C ARG A 922 -15.95 38.31 14.85
N GLY A 923 -14.70 38.54 14.45
CA GLY A 923 -14.30 39.71 13.67
C GLY A 923 -14.99 39.78 12.31
N LEU A 924 -15.02 38.64 11.59
CA LEU A 924 -15.81 38.47 10.37
C LEU A 924 -17.30 38.78 10.58
N THR A 925 -17.94 38.21 11.61
CA THR A 925 -19.36 38.49 11.92
C THR A 925 -19.60 39.97 12.24
N LEU A 926 -18.71 40.64 12.98
CA LEU A 926 -18.85 42.05 13.34
C LEU A 926 -18.62 43.01 12.17
N SER A 927 -17.65 42.73 11.29
CA SER A 927 -17.37 43.56 10.10
C SER A 927 -18.38 43.39 8.97
N LEU A 928 -19.17 42.31 8.96
CA LEU A 928 -20.23 42.06 7.96
C LEU A 928 -21.60 42.70 8.33
N GLN A 929 -21.70 43.37 9.48
CA GLN A 929 -22.94 44.04 9.93
C GLN A 929 -23.50 45.20 9.06
N PRO A 930 -22.82 45.84 8.08
CA PRO A 930 -23.45 46.87 7.26
C PRO A 930 -24.31 46.34 6.09
N LEU A 931 -24.52 45.02 5.94
CA LEU A 931 -25.48 44.45 4.96
C LEU A 931 -26.95 44.53 5.46
N LYS A 932 -27.41 45.73 5.81
CA LYS A 932 -28.83 45.98 6.10
C LYS A 932 -29.67 45.84 4.83
N GLY A 933 -30.30 44.67 4.66
CA GLY A 933 -31.24 44.39 3.58
C GLY A 933 -31.27 42.95 3.07
N PHE A 934 -30.33 42.09 3.51
CA PHE A 934 -30.31 40.68 3.11
C PHE A 934 -31.07 39.82 4.13
N ASP A 935 -32.25 39.35 3.75
CA ASP A 935 -33.12 38.55 4.61
C ASP A 935 -32.77 37.05 4.51
N TYR A 936 -31.73 36.65 5.26
CA TYR A 936 -31.19 35.28 5.24
C TYR A 936 -32.25 34.20 5.56
N ASP A 937 -33.22 34.51 6.42
CA ASP A 937 -34.29 33.57 6.81
C ASP A 937 -35.20 33.19 5.62
N SER A 938 -35.40 34.11 4.67
CA SER A 938 -36.20 33.83 3.47
C SER A 938 -35.56 32.77 2.56
N PHE A 939 -34.23 32.82 2.41
CA PHE A 939 -33.46 31.98 1.49
C PHE A 939 -33.10 30.60 2.05
N LEU A 940 -33.16 30.45 3.38
CA LEU A 940 -32.93 29.18 4.08
C LEU A 940 -34.21 28.34 4.26
N SER A 941 -35.38 28.87 3.88
CA SER A 941 -36.64 28.15 3.91
C SER A 941 -36.80 27.21 2.69
N PRO A 942 -37.30 25.96 2.86
CA PRO A 942 -37.59 25.09 1.73
C PRO A 942 -38.77 25.66 0.92
N PRO A 943 -38.77 25.52 -0.42
CA PRO A 943 -39.81 26.11 -1.25
C PRO A 943 -41.19 25.53 -0.92
N THR A 944 -42.10 26.42 -0.52
CA THR A 944 -43.52 26.10 -0.35
C THR A 944 -44.08 25.56 -1.66
N THR A 945 -44.65 24.36 -1.64
CA THR A 945 -45.33 23.80 -2.81
C THR A 945 -46.49 24.72 -3.22
N PRO A 946 -46.53 25.24 -4.46
CA PRO A 946 -47.67 26.04 -4.91
C PRO A 946 -48.91 25.15 -5.03
N ASP A 947 -50.04 25.64 -4.54
CA ASP A 947 -51.34 24.97 -4.62
C ASP A 947 -51.72 24.70 -6.09
N MET A 948 -51.73 23.42 -6.49
CA MET A 948 -52.50 23.00 -7.66
C MET A 948 -53.92 22.66 -7.24
N GLN A 949 -54.87 23.40 -7.81
CA GLN A 949 -56.30 23.23 -7.59
C GLN A 949 -56.76 21.80 -7.94
N LEU A 950 -57.66 21.25 -7.14
CA LEU A 950 -58.37 20.03 -7.50
C LEU A 950 -59.37 20.32 -8.62
N ASP A 951 -59.09 19.82 -9.82
CA ASP A 951 -60.14 19.50 -10.80
C ASP A 951 -60.31 17.98 -10.86
N ALA A 952 -61.46 17.52 -10.39
CA ALA A 952 -61.83 16.11 -10.40
C ALA A 952 -62.63 15.78 -11.66
N ASN A 953 -62.09 14.93 -12.55
CA ASN A 953 -62.87 14.05 -13.43
C ASN A 953 -61.99 12.97 -14.13
N THR A 954 -62.17 11.70 -13.70
CA THR A 954 -62.54 10.54 -14.56
C THR A 954 -61.58 10.11 -15.72
N GLN A 955 -61.10 8.86 -15.89
CA GLN A 955 -61.08 7.62 -15.09
C GLN A 955 -60.04 6.61 -15.66
N THR A 956 -59.25 5.99 -14.78
CA THR A 956 -58.76 4.58 -14.78
C THR A 956 -58.21 3.87 -16.05
N HIS A 957 -57.02 3.26 -15.90
CA HIS A 957 -56.88 1.79 -15.83
C HIS A 957 -55.61 1.39 -15.03
N THR A 958 -55.58 0.16 -14.48
CA THR A 958 -54.81 -0.23 -13.29
C THR A 958 -53.85 -1.42 -13.50
N ALA A 959 -52.73 -1.46 -12.75
CA ALA A 959 -52.02 -2.70 -12.36
C ALA A 959 -51.15 -2.52 -11.09
N ALA A 960 -51.27 -3.46 -10.14
CA ALA A 960 -50.90 -3.39 -8.72
C ALA A 960 -49.40 -3.30 -8.31
N PRO A 961 -49.10 -2.84 -7.07
CA PRO A 961 -47.78 -2.92 -6.41
C PRO A 961 -47.67 -4.08 -5.39
N PHE A 962 -46.44 -4.37 -4.90
CA PHE A 962 -46.15 -5.33 -3.81
C PHE A 962 -44.86 -4.93 -3.02
N PRO A 963 -44.57 -5.46 -1.80
CA PRO A 963 -44.40 -4.57 -0.64
C PRO A 963 -43.09 -4.73 0.16
N GLY A 964 -42.81 -3.77 1.05
CA GLY A 964 -41.73 -3.78 2.05
C GLY A 964 -42.02 -2.78 3.19
N PRO A 965 -41.53 -2.99 4.43
CA PRO A 965 -42.25 -2.56 5.63
C PRO A 965 -41.95 -1.14 6.12
N SER A 966 -42.97 -0.50 6.67
CA SER A 966 -42.91 0.75 7.44
C SER A 966 -42.69 0.48 8.95
N PHE A 967 -41.92 1.34 9.61
CA PHE A 967 -41.95 1.51 11.07
C PHE A 967 -42.01 3.01 11.41
N PRO A 968 -42.64 3.40 12.54
CA PRO A 968 -43.06 4.78 12.77
C PRO A 968 -41.96 5.62 13.45
N LEU A 969 -41.75 6.83 12.94
CA LEU A 969 -41.03 7.88 13.65
C LEU A 969 -41.95 8.52 14.69
N GLN A 970 -41.72 8.23 15.97
CA GLN A 970 -42.24 9.06 17.07
C GLN A 970 -41.38 10.33 17.22
N PRO A 971 -41.97 11.50 17.52
CA PRO A 971 -41.22 12.73 17.72
C PRO A 971 -40.58 12.76 19.12
N ALA A 972 -39.29 12.46 19.21
CA ALA A 972 -38.51 12.68 20.43
C ALA A 972 -38.14 14.16 20.58
N GLN A 973 -38.88 14.88 21.44
CA GLN A 973 -38.46 16.19 21.93
C GLN A 973 -37.29 16.03 22.90
N GLU A 974 -36.05 16.13 22.43
CA GLU A 974 -34.90 16.39 23.30
C GLU A 974 -34.30 17.78 23.01
N LYS A 975 -34.01 18.49 24.11
CA LYS A 975 -33.66 19.92 24.08
C LYS A 975 -32.28 20.12 23.44
N ILE A 976 -32.27 20.73 22.26
CA ILE A 976 -31.06 21.35 21.72
C ILE A 976 -30.68 22.50 22.67
N PRO A 977 -29.51 22.49 23.33
CA PRO A 977 -29.07 23.65 24.09
C PRO A 977 -28.75 24.79 23.12
N HIS A 978 -29.24 26.00 23.42
CA HIS A 978 -29.03 27.20 22.60
C HIS A 978 -27.56 27.33 22.16
N ARG A 979 -27.31 27.05 20.88
CA ARG A 979 -26.11 27.49 20.17
C ARG A 979 -26.49 28.73 19.39
N GLU A 980 -25.63 29.74 19.45
CA GLU A 980 -25.80 31.01 18.74
C GLU A 980 -25.98 30.72 17.24
N VAL A 981 -27.23 30.85 16.76
CA VAL A 981 -27.55 30.83 15.33
C VAL A 981 -27.06 32.15 14.74
N PHE A 982 -26.34 32.09 13.62
CA PHE A 982 -25.93 33.28 12.88
C PHE A 982 -27.17 34.04 12.41
N VAL A 983 -27.20 35.34 12.69
CA VAL A 983 -28.05 36.38 12.08
C VAL A 983 -27.12 37.41 11.47
#